data_AF-A0A162Z2C5-F1
#
_entry.id   AF-A0A162Z2C5-F1
#
_cell.length_a   1.000
_cell.length_b   1.000
_cell.length_c   1.000
_cell.angle_alpha   90.00
_cell.angle_beta   90.00
_cell.angle_gamma   90.00
#
_symmetry.space_group_name_H-M   'P 1'
#
loop_
_entity.id
_entity.type
_entity.pdbx_description
1 polymer ?
#
loop_
_entity_poly.entity_id
_entity_poly.type
_entity_poly.pdbx_seq_one_letter_code
_entity_poly.pdbx_strand_id
1 'polypeptide(L)'
;MVTFSPTWDEHAFETSVFKYTIKEFVALRQVALALSSLSLVFSTLIIAVYIYMLMYHRKQANRVSLRCVFLCSVADLLNATLSICITSQRGDSQFCRASSVIIEFANIWSATLLTLVGLNLVLIFVINVKRRDLLEKFYYPCAVAYSFAGVAVPIHQQVKTNSRPFERYSCWYLKYVEDRTNNIMPWMWCYGFIFFVNIIAVCCSIVAMAKLIREQRFVESRMHTINADSEFTSKQTDSQLNKAVKQQHNNVFSKVVVRCVIYPLVPFLVNIFGFILQMLITATKKTPSYTLAMLDIVFSCLEGVFVAGVFFSDPAITSFMSSTYAGWYEKYVEQYALVPQDDKKATPTNSPSLSPCDSSLTIKPPTAMIGNQHYSTVQYPNHHSVKEEPACCVVTKTKTVAMRRLHFDTDRATKIRQHQRMRQLSTISFDITFLPPVASVSRRHDQQTPPAAAAAIPAICSTGRDVYVPYRFPFFATCFHHMLTCFGHKRTADTSTTTTAHKQDAVDTFTINDIPLSTSTSPSSTVIVLTAEDRFKQDDQPEPAEAIDFYTMISQNDDQSEAEQLQPDNHPLEVATPTVEVDASRLDDRALLDEEGRPNISRTPSSSLQTTTVAEQPLDTDTSHAKGFYNAKDSRDVVDLVVQGQLPEWLTGEYYTIGPGTYDVRYSRKIEVDGMLQSATATFTLGHWFDALPLVNRFDLNGERNTITYRNHLVNKKLGEKIRDHHGYAPNYPAGLFKTNANQTMLIKFLNNGKALKPDRIPCGQRITTHLPGIDGRLFCQDFANHIQELDPFDLTPTRVETWNELNPELKGYSSCPNGQFDAETGEYINFTMEIGYRSTKYHFFSVSEQHPKGEPVATIWNAPTGWVNNFALTPNYIVMVIHPMLANSGAVRFAWSESILDSFNFYPSEPTLFYVVSRKDKDVIACYRSAACFSFNQVNAFEDVHGNVVIDMVCYENDAIAQQLSTENLRHPETMGKLAFSQVRRYTLNQPQQDAHKTYVANNSFIPSAISITSRIGSVWNYVSGGSNQPENAVGSSGWHAWMPVIGFDTLVDSTLELPQVNPNYKMKNYAYIYGLGFSASSAIQEGKIWDSITKIDVHSHAVVASWHEENCYPSEAQFIPKPMKAGDDKMTEEDAGVLMSIVMDSARATSFVLVLNAQDLSVLARVELNKLIPLSFAHGSYRLRSI
;
A
#
# COMPACT_ATOMS: atom_id res chain seq x y z
N MET A 1 -5.14 -32.63 33.56
CA MET A 1 -6.07 -33.71 33.14
C MET A 1 -7.14 -33.84 34.20
N VAL A 2 -8.42 -33.93 33.80
CA VAL A 2 -9.52 -34.39 34.66
C VAL A 2 -10.26 -35.44 33.85
N THR A 3 -10.42 -36.65 34.40
CA THR A 3 -11.04 -37.78 33.70
C THR A 3 -12.56 -37.74 33.86
N PHE A 4 -13.25 -37.16 32.88
CA PHE A 4 -14.71 -37.13 32.84
C PHE A 4 -15.27 -38.46 32.33
N SER A 5 -16.14 -39.12 33.11
CA SER A 5 -16.88 -40.30 32.63
C SER A 5 -17.97 -39.89 31.63
N PRO A 6 -18.09 -40.57 30.47
CA PRO A 6 -19.10 -40.26 29.45
C PRO A 6 -20.51 -40.79 29.81
N THR A 7 -20.67 -41.50 30.93
CA THR A 7 -21.82 -42.37 31.25
C THR A 7 -22.99 -41.67 31.96
N TRP A 8 -23.15 -40.36 31.79
CA TRP A 8 -24.24 -39.58 32.41
C TRP A 8 -25.14 -39.00 31.31
N ASP A 9 -26.44 -38.92 31.58
CA ASP A 9 -27.51 -38.50 30.64
C ASP A 9 -28.02 -39.57 29.64
N GLU A 10 -27.47 -40.80 29.58
CA GLU A 10 -27.94 -41.87 28.65
C GLU A 10 -29.41 -42.33 28.85
N HIS A 11 -29.94 -42.24 30.07
CA HIS A 11 -31.32 -42.62 30.41
C HIS A 11 -32.26 -41.42 30.65
N ALA A 12 -31.99 -40.26 30.03
CA ALA A 12 -32.76 -39.03 30.26
C ALA A 12 -34.09 -38.90 29.47
N PHE A 13 -34.41 -39.86 28.60
CA PHE A 13 -35.34 -39.63 27.48
C PHE A 13 -36.77 -40.17 27.68
N GLU A 14 -37.35 -39.95 28.87
CA GLU A 14 -38.82 -40.09 29.10
C GLU A 14 -39.55 -38.74 29.28
N THR A 15 -38.85 -37.60 29.20
CA THR A 15 -39.48 -36.26 29.21
C THR A 15 -39.65 -35.70 27.79
N SER A 16 -40.84 -35.14 27.49
CA SER A 16 -41.39 -35.08 26.13
C SER A 16 -41.07 -33.85 25.26
N VAL A 17 -40.15 -32.97 25.68
CA VAL A 17 -40.03 -31.60 25.12
C VAL A 17 -38.74 -31.32 24.32
N PHE A 18 -37.75 -32.22 24.33
CA PHE A 18 -36.56 -32.11 23.48
C PHE A 18 -36.26 -33.43 22.75
N LYS A 19 -36.44 -33.43 21.42
CA LYS A 19 -36.23 -34.60 20.54
C LYS A 19 -34.83 -34.61 19.91
N TYR A 20 -33.79 -34.52 20.75
CA TYR A 20 -32.40 -34.63 20.30
C TYR A 20 -31.87 -36.03 20.52
N THR A 21 -30.99 -36.50 19.64
CA THR A 21 -30.22 -37.73 19.85
C THR A 21 -29.16 -37.51 20.94
N ILE A 22 -28.71 -38.61 21.56
CA ILE A 22 -27.63 -38.59 22.56
C ILE A 22 -26.36 -37.93 21.98
N LYS A 23 -26.05 -38.17 20.68
CA LYS A 23 -24.89 -37.57 20.00
C LYS A 23 -25.00 -36.05 19.88
N GLU A 24 -26.17 -35.53 19.53
CA GLU A 24 -26.45 -34.09 19.46
C GLU A 24 -26.36 -33.44 20.86
N PHE A 25 -26.91 -34.09 21.90
CA PHE A 25 -26.84 -33.54 23.25
C PHE A 25 -25.39 -33.51 23.80
N VAL A 26 -24.61 -34.57 23.57
CA VAL A 26 -23.18 -34.59 23.91
C VAL A 26 -22.42 -33.51 23.14
N ALA A 27 -22.73 -33.28 21.86
CA ALA A 27 -22.10 -32.21 21.07
C ALA A 27 -22.39 -30.81 21.64
N LEU A 28 -23.65 -30.50 21.98
CA LEU A 28 -24.03 -29.23 22.64
C LEU A 28 -23.24 -29.01 23.94
N ARG A 29 -23.14 -30.06 24.78
CA ARG A 29 -22.41 -30.02 26.06
C ARG A 29 -20.91 -29.81 25.89
N GLN A 30 -20.28 -30.45 24.89
CA GLN A 30 -18.86 -30.29 24.59
C GLN A 30 -18.54 -28.90 24.02
N VAL A 31 -19.41 -28.35 23.15
CA VAL A 31 -19.28 -26.99 22.64
C VAL A 31 -19.41 -25.96 23.76
N ALA A 32 -20.40 -26.11 24.65
CA ALA A 32 -20.55 -25.24 25.83
C ALA A 32 -19.29 -25.23 26.71
N LEU A 33 -18.72 -26.41 27.00
CA LEU A 33 -17.50 -26.54 27.79
C LEU A 33 -16.29 -25.87 27.11
N ALA A 34 -16.09 -26.11 25.81
CA ALA A 34 -14.96 -25.56 25.04
C ALA A 34 -15.04 -24.03 24.93
N LEU A 35 -16.23 -23.49 24.63
CA LEU A 35 -16.41 -22.04 24.47
C LEU A 35 -16.40 -21.30 25.80
N SER A 36 -17.03 -21.83 26.87
CA SER A 36 -16.89 -21.26 28.22
C SER A 36 -15.42 -21.20 28.66
N SER A 37 -14.62 -22.23 28.32
CA SER A 37 -13.17 -22.24 28.59
C SER A 37 -12.42 -21.17 27.79
N LEU A 38 -12.86 -20.86 26.56
CA LEU A 38 -12.31 -19.78 25.74
C LEU A 38 -12.69 -18.39 26.30
N SER A 39 -13.94 -18.20 26.71
CA SER A 39 -14.41 -16.96 27.37
C SER A 39 -13.58 -16.64 28.61
N LEU A 40 -13.34 -17.65 29.45
CA LEU A 40 -12.50 -17.57 30.65
C LEU A 40 -11.07 -17.07 30.34
N VAL A 41 -10.46 -17.53 29.25
CA VAL A 41 -9.12 -17.09 28.82
C VAL A 41 -9.12 -15.63 28.36
N PHE A 42 -10.15 -15.20 27.62
CA PHE A 42 -10.24 -13.79 27.20
C PHE A 42 -10.55 -12.84 28.36
N SER A 43 -11.46 -13.20 29.27
CA SER A 43 -11.77 -12.35 30.43
C SER A 43 -10.63 -12.29 31.45
N THR A 44 -9.88 -13.37 31.68
CA THR A 44 -8.63 -13.31 32.48
C THR A 44 -7.57 -12.43 31.81
N LEU A 45 -7.43 -12.46 30.48
CA LEU A 45 -6.52 -11.58 29.74
C LEU A 45 -6.90 -10.09 29.89
N ILE A 46 -8.18 -9.73 29.75
CA ILE A 46 -8.66 -8.34 29.93
C ILE A 46 -8.36 -7.87 31.36
N ILE A 47 -8.67 -8.70 32.36
CA ILE A 47 -8.40 -8.42 33.78
C ILE A 47 -6.90 -8.20 34.02
N ALA A 48 -6.03 -9.05 33.47
CA ALA A 48 -4.58 -8.91 33.60
C ALA A 48 -4.03 -7.63 32.96
N VAL A 49 -4.47 -7.30 31.73
CA VAL A 49 -4.05 -6.07 31.04
C VAL A 49 -4.55 -4.82 31.78
N TYR A 50 -5.79 -4.82 32.27
CA TYR A 50 -6.33 -3.69 33.04
C TYR A 50 -5.62 -3.51 34.39
N ILE A 51 -5.28 -4.59 35.10
CA ILE A 51 -4.48 -4.53 36.34
C ILE A 51 -3.07 -3.99 36.05
N TYR A 52 -2.41 -4.44 34.97
CA TYR A 52 -1.12 -3.88 34.54
C TYR A 52 -1.23 -2.37 34.26
N MET A 53 -2.26 -1.92 33.54
CA MET A 53 -2.50 -0.50 33.31
C MET A 53 -2.82 0.28 34.59
N LEU A 54 -3.49 -0.31 35.59
CA LEU A 54 -3.68 0.33 36.90
C LEU A 54 -2.37 0.51 37.67
N MET A 55 -1.44 -0.44 37.55
CA MET A 55 -0.14 -0.39 38.21
C MET A 55 0.81 0.63 37.56
N TYR A 56 0.97 0.57 36.23
CA TYR A 56 1.99 1.35 35.51
C TYR A 56 1.45 2.63 34.84
N HIS A 57 0.18 2.64 34.41
CA HIS A 57 -0.44 3.72 33.64
C HIS A 57 -1.72 4.26 34.30
N ARG A 58 -1.72 4.36 35.64
CA ARG A 58 -2.90 4.64 36.49
C ARG A 58 -3.79 5.79 36.00
N LYS A 59 -3.22 6.87 35.43
CA LYS A 59 -3.97 8.00 34.86
C LYS A 59 -4.83 7.63 33.63
N GLN A 60 -4.34 6.71 32.78
CA GLN A 60 -5.04 6.26 31.56
C GLN A 60 -6.08 5.17 31.88
N ALA A 61 -5.76 4.27 32.82
CA ALA A 61 -6.66 3.19 33.25
C ALA A 61 -7.94 3.69 33.96
N ASN A 62 -7.87 4.85 34.62
CA ASN A 62 -8.92 5.36 35.52
C ASN A 62 -10.16 5.96 34.81
N ARG A 63 -10.63 5.31 33.75
CA ARG A 63 -11.70 5.79 32.86
C ARG A 63 -12.95 4.92 32.98
N VAL A 64 -14.13 5.56 33.07
CA VAL A 64 -15.43 4.91 33.33
C VAL A 64 -15.72 3.72 32.39
N SER A 65 -15.48 3.87 31.08
CA SER A 65 -15.74 2.77 30.13
C SER A 65 -14.81 1.56 30.37
N LEU A 66 -13.55 1.78 30.73
CA LEU A 66 -12.63 0.69 31.08
C LEU A 66 -13.02 0.03 32.40
N ARG A 67 -13.50 0.80 33.39
CA ARG A 67 -14.06 0.27 34.64
C ARG A 67 -15.28 -0.63 34.38
N CYS A 68 -16.20 -0.20 33.52
CA CYS A 68 -17.37 -1.00 33.17
C CYS A 68 -17.00 -2.28 32.40
N VAL A 69 -16.08 -2.20 31.43
CA VAL A 69 -15.59 -3.39 30.69
C VAL A 69 -14.82 -4.35 31.60
N PHE A 70 -14.04 -3.85 32.56
CA PHE A 70 -13.40 -4.67 33.59
C PHE A 70 -14.43 -5.40 34.47
N LEU A 71 -15.45 -4.70 34.99
CA LEU A 71 -16.50 -5.33 35.78
C LEU A 71 -17.35 -6.32 34.96
N CYS A 72 -17.57 -6.05 33.69
CA CYS A 72 -18.20 -6.96 32.72
C CYS A 72 -17.35 -8.22 32.51
N SER A 73 -16.02 -8.07 32.41
CA SER A 73 -15.09 -9.22 32.33
C SER A 73 -15.05 -10.03 33.64
N VAL A 74 -15.28 -9.40 34.80
CA VAL A 74 -15.45 -10.10 36.08
C VAL A 74 -16.79 -10.85 36.15
N ALA A 75 -17.85 -10.31 35.54
CA ALA A 75 -19.13 -11.00 35.40
C ALA A 75 -19.03 -12.21 34.45
N ASP A 76 -18.43 -12.07 33.27
CA ASP A 76 -18.17 -13.19 32.35
C ASP A 76 -17.23 -14.24 32.99
N LEU A 77 -16.18 -13.82 33.71
CA LEU A 77 -15.30 -14.76 34.43
C LEU A 77 -16.09 -15.64 35.41
N LEU A 78 -17.06 -15.05 36.12
CA LEU A 78 -17.95 -15.76 37.05
C LEU A 78 -18.94 -16.67 36.30
N ASN A 79 -19.57 -16.17 35.23
CA ASN A 79 -20.46 -16.93 34.35
C ASN A 79 -19.75 -18.17 33.75
N ALA A 80 -18.61 -17.97 33.09
CA ALA A 80 -17.81 -19.01 32.46
C ALA A 80 -17.32 -20.05 33.48
N THR A 81 -16.82 -19.62 34.65
CA THR A 81 -16.38 -20.53 35.73
C THR A 81 -17.54 -21.41 36.20
N LEU A 82 -18.69 -20.80 36.52
CA LEU A 82 -19.86 -21.56 37.02
C LEU A 82 -20.46 -22.44 35.92
N SER A 83 -20.47 -22.01 34.66
CA SER A 83 -20.91 -22.80 33.50
C SER A 83 -20.08 -24.08 33.32
N ILE A 84 -18.75 -23.99 33.48
CA ILE A 84 -17.86 -25.16 33.49
C ILE A 84 -18.16 -26.07 34.69
N CYS A 85 -18.41 -25.51 35.87
CA CYS A 85 -18.76 -26.27 37.07
C CYS A 85 -20.11 -27.01 36.94
N ILE A 86 -21.19 -26.38 36.44
CA ILE A 86 -22.49 -27.05 36.28
C ILE A 86 -22.47 -28.11 35.16
N THR A 87 -21.59 -27.96 34.17
CA THR A 87 -21.32 -28.96 33.13
C THR A 87 -20.59 -30.20 33.69
N SER A 88 -19.94 -30.03 34.85
CA SER A 88 -19.20 -31.07 35.57
C SER A 88 -20.00 -31.71 36.71
N GLN A 89 -20.96 -30.98 37.30
CA GLN A 89 -21.71 -31.39 38.48
C GLN A 89 -22.90 -32.31 38.15
N ARG A 90 -23.17 -33.27 39.03
CA ARG A 90 -24.29 -34.23 38.94
C ARG A 90 -25.46 -33.82 39.86
N GLY A 91 -26.69 -33.92 39.36
CA GLY A 91 -27.94 -33.79 40.14
C GLY A 91 -28.34 -32.37 40.60
N ASP A 92 -29.59 -32.29 41.09
CA ASP A 92 -30.27 -31.07 41.61
C ASP A 92 -29.74 -30.64 43.00
N SER A 93 -28.43 -30.38 43.08
CA SER A 93 -27.74 -29.97 44.30
C SER A 93 -27.99 -28.50 44.65
N GLN A 94 -27.82 -28.12 45.93
CA GLN A 94 -27.87 -26.71 46.35
C GLN A 94 -26.87 -25.84 45.57
N PHE A 95 -25.68 -26.38 45.28
CA PHE A 95 -24.68 -25.75 44.42
C PHE A 95 -25.19 -25.53 42.99
N CYS A 96 -25.88 -26.50 42.40
CA CYS A 96 -26.50 -26.38 41.07
C CYS A 96 -27.51 -25.22 41.01
N ARG A 97 -28.40 -25.15 42.00
CA ARG A 97 -29.44 -24.12 42.12
C ARG A 97 -28.85 -22.72 42.33
N ALA A 98 -27.87 -22.59 43.23
CA ALA A 98 -27.18 -21.34 43.46
C ALA A 98 -26.40 -20.87 42.22
N SER A 99 -25.69 -21.78 41.55
CA SER A 99 -24.92 -21.46 40.34
C SER A 99 -25.80 -20.94 39.20
N SER A 100 -26.99 -21.53 38.98
CA SER A 100 -27.96 -21.03 37.97
C SER A 100 -28.33 -19.56 38.21
N VAL A 101 -28.72 -19.22 39.44
CA VAL A 101 -29.10 -17.85 39.82
C VAL A 101 -27.91 -16.88 39.70
N ILE A 102 -26.69 -17.32 40.01
CA ILE A 102 -25.49 -16.47 39.90
C ILE A 102 -25.09 -16.26 38.44
N ILE A 103 -25.27 -17.25 37.57
CA ILE A 103 -25.10 -17.12 36.11
C ILE A 103 -26.11 -16.12 35.54
N GLU A 104 -27.40 -16.26 35.89
CA GLU A 104 -28.45 -15.33 35.47
C GLU A 104 -28.16 -13.89 35.96
N PHE A 105 -27.69 -13.73 37.21
CA PHE A 105 -27.24 -12.44 37.75
C PHE A 105 -26.06 -11.87 36.96
N ALA A 106 -25.04 -12.69 36.66
CA ALA A 106 -23.86 -12.25 35.93
C ALA A 106 -24.20 -11.75 34.51
N ASN A 107 -25.09 -12.45 33.81
CA ASN A 107 -25.52 -12.08 32.45
C ASN A 107 -26.29 -10.73 32.45
N ILE A 108 -27.21 -10.54 33.40
CA ILE A 108 -27.94 -9.27 33.56
C ILE A 108 -26.99 -8.14 33.97
N TRP A 109 -26.05 -8.41 34.87
CA TRP A 109 -25.06 -7.44 35.35
C TRP A 109 -24.10 -6.99 34.24
N SER A 110 -23.59 -7.94 33.44
CA SER A 110 -22.75 -7.68 32.26
C SER A 110 -23.46 -6.80 31.23
N ALA A 111 -24.68 -7.18 30.82
CA ALA A 111 -25.50 -6.39 29.88
C ALA A 111 -25.80 -4.98 30.40
N THR A 112 -26.03 -4.84 31.71
CA THR A 112 -26.26 -3.55 32.37
C THR A 112 -24.99 -2.69 32.41
N LEU A 113 -23.82 -3.28 32.66
CA LEU A 113 -22.53 -2.59 32.67
C LEU A 113 -22.12 -2.08 31.27
N LEU A 114 -22.39 -2.85 30.22
CA LEU A 114 -22.19 -2.42 28.83
C LEU A 114 -23.19 -1.32 28.44
N THR A 115 -24.45 -1.42 28.87
CA THR A 115 -25.47 -0.35 28.73
C THR A 115 -25.03 0.96 29.41
N LEU A 116 -24.42 0.89 30.61
CA LEU A 116 -23.90 2.07 31.31
C LEU A 116 -22.80 2.79 30.52
N VAL A 117 -22.05 2.11 29.64
CA VAL A 117 -21.10 2.80 28.75
C VAL A 117 -21.82 3.71 27.76
N GLY A 118 -22.91 3.22 27.14
CA GLY A 118 -23.76 4.02 26.24
C GLY A 118 -24.46 5.19 26.95
N LEU A 119 -25.01 4.95 28.14
CA LEU A 119 -25.65 5.97 28.96
C LEU A 119 -24.65 7.06 29.44
N ASN A 120 -23.42 6.68 29.77
CA ASN A 120 -22.34 7.63 30.08
C ASN A 120 -21.97 8.51 28.87
N LEU A 121 -21.97 7.97 27.64
CA LEU A 121 -21.77 8.79 26.43
C LEU A 121 -22.87 9.85 26.26
N VAL A 122 -24.14 9.51 26.55
CA VAL A 122 -25.26 10.49 26.57
C VAL A 122 -25.05 11.57 27.63
N LEU A 123 -24.65 11.22 28.85
CA LEU A 123 -24.43 12.20 29.92
C LEU A 123 -23.28 13.17 29.61
N ILE A 124 -22.26 12.71 28.90
CA ILE A 124 -21.11 13.50 28.47
C ILE A 124 -21.46 14.40 27.29
N PHE A 125 -21.99 13.86 26.19
CA PHE A 125 -22.22 14.61 24.96
C PHE A 125 -23.59 15.30 24.90
N VAL A 126 -24.65 14.66 25.40
CA VAL A 126 -26.03 15.16 25.28
C VAL A 126 -26.39 16.10 26.41
N ILE A 127 -26.26 15.63 27.65
CA ILE A 127 -26.73 16.36 28.85
C ILE A 127 -25.62 17.26 29.42
N ASN A 128 -24.36 17.03 29.05
CA ASN A 128 -23.17 17.80 29.48
C ASN A 128 -23.08 18.02 31.00
N VAL A 129 -23.23 16.94 31.79
CA VAL A 129 -23.23 17.06 33.24
C VAL A 129 -21.84 17.45 33.76
N LYS A 130 -21.77 18.48 34.61
CA LYS A 130 -20.52 19.04 35.16
C LYS A 130 -19.89 18.20 36.28
N ARG A 131 -20.68 17.58 37.18
CA ARG A 131 -20.20 16.71 38.28
C ARG A 131 -20.53 15.25 38.02
N ARG A 132 -19.64 14.57 37.29
CA ARG A 132 -19.78 13.18 36.82
C ARG A 132 -19.35 12.15 37.87
N ASP A 133 -18.40 12.55 38.72
CA ASP A 133 -17.86 11.83 39.88
C ASP A 133 -18.94 11.51 40.93
N LEU A 134 -19.92 12.40 41.12
CA LEU A 134 -21.05 12.17 42.02
C LEU A 134 -22.02 11.14 41.42
N LEU A 135 -22.23 11.19 40.11
CA LEU A 135 -23.14 10.30 39.39
C LEU A 135 -22.60 8.87 39.29
N GLU A 136 -21.29 8.69 39.10
CA GLU A 136 -20.64 7.37 39.16
C GLU A 136 -20.93 6.60 40.46
N LYS A 137 -21.08 7.31 41.60
CA LYS A 137 -21.41 6.70 42.90
C LYS A 137 -22.80 6.06 42.93
N PHE A 138 -23.71 6.46 42.05
CA PHE A 138 -25.05 5.87 41.93
C PHE A 138 -25.11 4.78 40.87
N TYR A 139 -24.36 4.88 39.76
CA TYR A 139 -24.46 3.94 38.65
C TYR A 139 -24.09 2.50 39.00
N TYR A 140 -22.98 2.28 39.72
CA TYR A 140 -22.57 0.91 40.07
C TYR A 140 -23.56 0.25 41.06
N PRO A 141 -24.01 0.90 42.15
CA PRO A 141 -25.09 0.38 42.99
C PRO A 141 -26.40 0.15 42.25
N CYS A 142 -26.82 1.06 41.36
CA CYS A 142 -28.04 0.88 40.57
C CYS A 142 -27.94 -0.32 39.61
N ALA A 143 -26.80 -0.56 38.98
CA ALA A 143 -26.61 -1.74 38.13
C ALA A 143 -26.69 -3.06 38.93
N VAL A 144 -26.10 -3.09 40.13
CA VAL A 144 -26.18 -4.25 41.03
C VAL A 144 -27.62 -4.46 41.52
N ALA A 145 -28.31 -3.40 41.96
CA ALA A 145 -29.71 -3.48 42.38
C ALA A 145 -30.66 -3.91 41.26
N TYR A 146 -30.45 -3.40 40.03
CA TYR A 146 -31.20 -3.83 38.85
C TYR A 146 -30.99 -5.31 38.53
N SER A 147 -29.75 -5.80 38.67
CA SER A 147 -29.42 -7.22 38.47
C SER A 147 -30.08 -8.11 39.52
N PHE A 148 -30.13 -7.67 40.79
CA PHE A 148 -30.89 -8.37 41.83
C PHE A 148 -32.40 -8.39 41.59
N ALA A 149 -32.99 -7.30 41.07
CA ALA A 149 -34.40 -7.29 40.66
C ALA A 149 -34.65 -8.23 39.46
N GLY A 150 -33.68 -8.35 38.55
CA GLY A 150 -33.68 -9.32 37.46
C GLY A 150 -33.73 -10.77 37.93
N VAL A 151 -32.97 -11.15 38.96
CA VAL A 151 -32.99 -12.53 39.50
C VAL A 151 -34.03 -12.79 40.60
N ALA A 152 -34.86 -11.81 40.98
CA ALA A 152 -35.85 -11.97 42.05
C ALA A 152 -36.88 -13.09 41.76
N VAL A 153 -37.35 -13.20 40.52
CA VAL A 153 -38.28 -14.25 40.08
C VAL A 153 -37.60 -15.64 40.03
N PRO A 154 -36.41 -15.80 39.41
CA PRO A 154 -35.60 -17.02 39.57
C PRO A 154 -35.38 -17.45 41.02
N ILE A 155 -34.94 -16.55 41.92
CA ILE A 155 -34.73 -16.86 43.34
C ILE A 155 -36.00 -17.41 43.97
N HIS A 156 -37.14 -16.75 43.75
CA HIS A 156 -38.44 -17.18 44.27
C HIS A 156 -38.82 -18.60 43.77
N GLN A 157 -38.53 -18.91 42.50
CA GLN A 157 -38.81 -20.22 41.91
C GLN A 157 -37.86 -21.32 42.44
N GLN A 158 -36.56 -21.05 42.54
CA GLN A 158 -35.58 -22.03 43.06
C GLN A 158 -35.80 -22.32 44.57
N VAL A 159 -36.29 -21.33 45.34
CA VAL A 159 -36.68 -21.51 46.75
C VAL A 159 -37.98 -22.32 46.90
N LYS A 160 -38.97 -22.12 46.02
CA LYS A 160 -40.23 -22.88 46.04
C LYS A 160 -40.13 -24.30 45.45
N THR A 161 -39.09 -24.59 44.67
CA THR A 161 -38.94 -25.90 44.02
C THR A 161 -38.41 -26.92 45.03
N ASN A 162 -39.23 -27.88 45.45
CA ASN A 162 -38.76 -29.01 46.28
C ASN A 162 -37.58 -29.75 45.62
N SER A 163 -36.68 -30.30 46.43
CA SER A 163 -35.52 -31.08 45.96
C SER A 163 -35.99 -32.28 45.11
N ARG A 164 -35.60 -32.34 43.83
CA ARG A 164 -35.98 -33.47 42.96
C ARG A 164 -34.95 -34.61 43.11
N PRO A 165 -35.35 -35.88 43.27
CA PRO A 165 -34.42 -37.01 43.42
C PRO A 165 -33.73 -37.44 42.11
N PHE A 166 -33.55 -36.51 41.15
CA PHE A 166 -32.94 -36.78 39.84
C PHE A 166 -31.41 -36.80 39.92
N GLU A 167 -30.86 -37.83 40.56
CA GLU A 167 -29.41 -38.10 40.54
C GLU A 167 -28.89 -38.56 39.17
N ARG A 168 -29.75 -38.78 38.16
CA ARG A 168 -29.32 -39.39 36.88
C ARG A 168 -28.75 -38.40 35.86
N TYR A 169 -28.93 -37.09 36.07
CA TYR A 169 -28.61 -36.07 35.06
C TYR A 169 -27.51 -35.10 35.51
N SER A 170 -26.84 -34.49 34.54
CA SER A 170 -25.94 -33.36 34.77
C SER A 170 -26.71 -32.12 35.23
N CYS A 171 -26.12 -31.29 36.10
CA CYS A 171 -26.72 -30.03 36.54
C CYS A 171 -27.00 -29.10 35.34
N TRP A 172 -26.10 -29.10 34.35
CA TRP A 172 -26.30 -28.39 33.09
C TRP A 172 -27.55 -28.87 32.31
N TYR A 173 -27.81 -30.18 32.20
CA TYR A 173 -29.08 -30.69 31.62
C TYR A 173 -30.30 -30.12 32.37
N LEU A 174 -30.29 -30.23 33.71
CA LEU A 174 -31.41 -29.80 34.56
C LEU A 174 -31.74 -28.31 34.37
N LYS A 175 -30.75 -27.45 34.08
CA LYS A 175 -30.94 -26.01 33.90
C LYS A 175 -31.16 -25.57 32.45
N TYR A 176 -30.37 -26.10 31.51
CA TYR A 176 -30.47 -25.72 30.09
C TYR A 176 -31.72 -26.30 29.41
N VAL A 177 -32.17 -27.49 29.84
CA VAL A 177 -33.26 -28.26 29.21
C VAL A 177 -34.53 -28.22 30.08
N GLU A 178 -34.45 -28.78 31.29
CA GLU A 178 -35.65 -29.06 32.11
C GLU A 178 -36.22 -27.78 32.76
N ASP A 179 -35.39 -26.93 33.35
CA ASP A 179 -35.80 -25.65 33.96
C ASP A 179 -36.36 -24.71 32.88
N ARG A 180 -35.63 -24.52 31.77
CA ARG A 180 -36.04 -23.68 30.63
C ARG A 180 -37.38 -24.10 30.01
N THR A 181 -37.70 -25.40 30.00
CA THR A 181 -39.01 -25.94 29.59
C THR A 181 -40.12 -25.68 30.62
N ASN A 182 -39.89 -26.02 31.89
CA ASN A 182 -40.96 -26.06 32.89
C ASN A 182 -41.20 -24.71 33.58
N ASN A 183 -40.17 -23.87 33.66
CA ASN A 183 -40.16 -22.57 34.34
C ASN A 183 -40.05 -21.42 33.33
N ILE A 184 -41.01 -21.32 32.40
CA ILE A 184 -41.00 -20.29 31.35
C ILE A 184 -40.87 -18.86 31.91
N MET A 185 -41.50 -18.57 33.05
CA MET A 185 -41.57 -17.21 33.61
C MET A 185 -40.20 -16.66 34.08
N PRO A 186 -39.38 -17.36 34.91
CA PRO A 186 -38.01 -16.95 35.20
C PRO A 186 -37.17 -16.58 33.96
N TRP A 187 -37.19 -17.40 32.90
CA TRP A 187 -36.41 -17.15 31.69
C TRP A 187 -36.92 -15.94 30.90
N MET A 188 -38.23 -15.82 30.73
CA MET A 188 -38.84 -14.64 30.09
C MET A 188 -38.61 -13.35 30.90
N TRP A 189 -38.57 -13.44 32.23
CA TRP A 189 -38.27 -12.32 33.11
C TRP A 189 -36.80 -11.87 32.97
N CYS A 190 -35.85 -12.80 32.98
CA CYS A 190 -34.42 -12.49 32.77
C CYS A 190 -34.16 -11.86 31.40
N TYR A 191 -34.69 -12.44 30.32
CA TYR A 191 -34.58 -11.82 28.99
C TYR A 191 -35.30 -10.46 28.93
N GLY A 192 -36.45 -10.29 29.60
CA GLY A 192 -37.13 -9.00 29.70
C GLY A 192 -36.22 -7.89 30.25
N PHE A 193 -35.45 -8.18 31.31
CA PHE A 193 -34.47 -7.24 31.88
C PHE A 193 -33.30 -6.99 30.92
N ILE A 194 -32.74 -8.04 30.30
CA ILE A 194 -31.63 -7.92 29.33
C ILE A 194 -32.03 -7.08 28.12
N PHE A 195 -33.20 -7.33 27.52
CA PHE A 195 -33.65 -6.56 26.34
C PHE A 195 -34.10 -5.14 26.71
N PHE A 196 -34.62 -4.90 27.92
CA PHE A 196 -34.91 -3.54 28.40
C PHE A 196 -33.63 -2.67 28.46
N VAL A 197 -32.53 -3.18 29.04
CA VAL A 197 -31.27 -2.42 29.07
C VAL A 197 -30.66 -2.26 27.68
N ASN A 198 -30.76 -3.27 26.80
CA ASN A 198 -30.33 -3.13 25.39
C ASN A 198 -31.14 -2.07 24.63
N ILE A 199 -32.46 -2.01 24.80
CA ILE A 199 -33.31 -0.96 24.19
C ILE A 199 -32.88 0.42 24.71
N ILE A 200 -32.64 0.57 26.01
CA ILE A 200 -32.10 1.81 26.58
C ILE A 200 -30.73 2.13 25.99
N ALA A 201 -29.82 1.16 25.83
CA ALA A 201 -28.50 1.35 25.24
C ALA A 201 -28.58 1.83 23.78
N VAL A 202 -29.48 1.25 22.97
CA VAL A 202 -29.74 1.64 21.58
C VAL A 202 -30.35 3.03 21.51
N CYS A 203 -31.39 3.33 22.30
CA CYS A 203 -31.98 4.67 22.36
C CYS A 203 -30.96 5.73 22.81
N CYS A 204 -30.15 5.45 23.84
CA CYS A 204 -29.05 6.32 24.26
C CYS A 204 -28.08 6.59 23.11
N SER A 205 -27.67 5.53 22.40
CA SER A 205 -26.69 5.62 21.31
C SER A 205 -27.23 6.37 20.09
N ILE A 206 -28.51 6.21 19.77
CA ILE A 206 -29.22 7.01 18.75
C ILE A 206 -29.27 8.48 19.16
N VAL A 207 -29.62 8.81 20.41
CA VAL A 207 -29.70 10.20 20.88
C VAL A 207 -28.30 10.85 20.92
N ALA A 208 -27.27 10.14 21.37
CA ALA A 208 -25.88 10.60 21.32
C ALA A 208 -25.43 10.86 19.87
N MET A 209 -25.65 9.91 18.97
CA MET A 209 -25.28 10.02 17.55
C MET A 209 -26.05 11.14 16.84
N ALA A 210 -27.36 11.27 17.08
CA ALA A 210 -28.18 12.33 16.53
C ALA A 210 -27.74 13.72 17.01
N LYS A 211 -27.33 13.87 18.27
CA LYS A 211 -26.76 15.14 18.74
C LYS A 211 -25.37 15.39 18.17
N LEU A 212 -24.48 14.40 18.13
CA LEU A 212 -23.15 14.55 17.53
C LEU A 212 -23.23 14.96 16.04
N ILE A 213 -24.16 14.39 15.28
CA ILE A 213 -24.42 14.79 13.87
C ILE A 213 -25.00 16.22 13.80
N ARG A 214 -25.89 16.62 14.72
CA ARG A 214 -26.41 18.00 14.79
C ARG A 214 -25.34 19.01 15.18
N GLU A 215 -24.48 18.68 16.14
CA GLU A 215 -23.37 19.53 16.58
C GLU A 215 -22.29 19.64 15.50
N GLN A 216 -21.95 18.55 14.79
CA GLN A 216 -21.08 18.61 13.62
C GLN A 216 -21.66 19.56 12.57
N ARG A 217 -22.92 19.38 12.17
CA ARG A 217 -23.59 20.26 11.20
C ARG A 217 -23.64 21.71 11.67
N PHE A 218 -23.89 21.96 12.96
CA PHE A 218 -23.91 23.31 13.54
C PHE A 218 -22.52 23.96 13.57
N VAL A 219 -21.46 23.20 13.85
CA VAL A 219 -20.06 23.67 13.77
C VAL A 219 -19.66 23.93 12.32
N GLU A 220 -20.06 23.07 11.38
CA GLU A 220 -19.85 23.30 9.95
C GLU A 220 -20.60 24.55 9.46
N SER A 221 -21.88 24.71 9.80
CA SER A 221 -22.65 25.94 9.50
C SER A 221 -22.03 27.19 10.12
N ARG A 222 -21.65 27.17 11.41
CA ARG A 222 -21.00 28.33 12.04
C ARG A 222 -19.62 28.63 11.46
N MET A 223 -18.85 27.63 11.03
CA MET A 223 -17.62 27.87 10.25
C MET A 223 -17.93 28.53 8.91
N HIS A 224 -19.03 28.18 8.23
CA HIS A 224 -19.44 28.85 7.00
C HIS A 224 -19.88 30.31 7.24
N THR A 225 -20.60 30.61 8.34
CA THR A 225 -20.94 32.00 8.69
C THR A 225 -19.69 32.82 9.07
N ILE A 226 -18.82 32.28 9.93
CA ILE A 226 -17.56 32.95 10.31
C ILE A 226 -16.65 33.18 9.09
N ASN A 227 -16.62 32.26 8.12
CA ASN A 227 -15.87 32.45 6.87
C ASN A 227 -16.48 33.52 5.95
N ALA A 228 -17.75 33.88 6.12
CA ALA A 228 -18.38 35.02 5.42
C ALA A 228 -18.11 36.34 6.18
N ASP A 229 -18.30 36.36 7.50
CA ASP A 229 -18.08 37.56 8.33
C ASP A 229 -16.59 37.97 8.40
N SER A 230 -15.67 37.01 8.31
CA SER A 230 -14.21 37.23 8.34
C SER A 230 -13.64 37.81 7.04
N GLU A 231 -14.47 38.22 6.08
CA GLU A 231 -13.93 38.74 4.82
C GLU A 231 -13.16 40.06 4.97
N PHE A 232 -13.37 40.78 6.09
CA PHE A 232 -12.81 42.11 6.36
C PHE A 232 -11.54 42.15 7.24
N THR A 233 -11.08 41.06 7.88
CA THR A 233 -9.84 41.09 8.72
C THR A 233 -8.96 39.83 8.67
N SER A 234 -7.64 40.03 8.61
CA SER A 234 -6.53 39.10 8.97
C SER A 234 -6.69 37.59 8.65
N LYS A 235 -6.75 37.22 7.36
CA LYS A 235 -7.12 35.87 6.91
C LYS A 235 -6.14 34.69 7.16
N GLN A 236 -4.94 34.90 7.70
CA GLN A 236 -3.89 33.86 7.67
C GLN A 236 -3.85 32.92 8.91
N THR A 237 -4.20 33.42 10.11
CA THR A 237 -4.03 32.68 11.37
C THR A 237 -5.18 31.69 11.64
N ASP A 238 -6.42 32.16 11.57
CA ASP A 238 -7.61 31.38 11.95
C ASP A 238 -7.90 30.23 10.98
N SER A 239 -7.61 30.42 9.68
CA SER A 239 -7.70 29.38 8.65
C SER A 239 -6.94 28.10 9.04
N GLN A 240 -5.75 28.24 9.65
CA GLN A 240 -4.93 27.11 10.04
C GLN A 240 -5.40 26.44 11.35
N LEU A 241 -5.91 27.23 12.31
CA LEU A 241 -6.48 26.70 13.55
C LEU A 241 -7.76 25.90 13.24
N ASN A 242 -8.65 26.47 12.43
CA ASN A 242 -9.90 25.84 12.00
C ASN A 242 -9.65 24.53 11.23
N LYS A 243 -8.64 24.45 10.36
CA LYS A 243 -8.26 23.20 9.67
C LYS A 243 -7.77 22.11 10.63
N ALA A 244 -6.87 22.44 11.56
CA ALA A 244 -6.34 21.49 12.53
C ALA A 244 -7.44 20.95 13.46
N VAL A 245 -8.28 21.84 14.00
CA VAL A 245 -9.45 21.49 14.81
C VAL A 245 -10.40 20.57 14.02
N LYS A 246 -10.71 20.87 12.76
CA LYS A 246 -11.61 20.06 11.92
C LYS A 246 -11.06 18.64 11.68
N GLN A 247 -9.77 18.48 11.40
CA GLN A 247 -9.17 17.16 11.18
C GLN A 247 -9.11 16.32 12.48
N GLN A 248 -8.78 16.96 13.61
CA GLN A 248 -8.82 16.31 14.93
C GLN A 248 -10.25 15.91 15.32
N HIS A 249 -11.23 16.79 15.11
CA HIS A 249 -12.64 16.57 15.40
C HIS A 249 -13.20 15.38 14.61
N ASN A 250 -12.93 15.29 13.30
CA ASN A 250 -13.41 14.18 12.46
C ASN A 250 -12.84 12.82 12.90
N ASN A 251 -11.55 12.77 13.25
CA ASN A 251 -10.90 11.55 13.74
C ASN A 251 -11.40 11.13 15.14
N VAL A 252 -11.80 12.08 15.99
CA VAL A 252 -12.48 11.80 17.27
C VAL A 252 -13.92 11.33 17.01
N PHE A 253 -14.66 12.00 16.13
CA PHE A 253 -16.05 11.71 15.79
C PHE A 253 -16.23 10.26 15.32
N SER A 254 -15.44 9.81 14.33
CA SER A 254 -15.47 8.41 13.85
C SER A 254 -15.24 7.39 14.98
N LYS A 255 -14.24 7.66 15.85
CA LYS A 255 -13.90 6.84 17.03
C LYS A 255 -14.91 6.96 18.19
N VAL A 256 -15.89 7.85 18.12
CA VAL A 256 -17.04 7.93 19.03
C VAL A 256 -18.24 7.22 18.43
N VAL A 257 -18.54 7.39 17.14
CA VAL A 257 -19.64 6.71 16.45
C VAL A 257 -19.49 5.18 16.51
N VAL A 258 -18.30 4.63 16.23
CA VAL A 258 -18.05 3.18 16.33
C VAL A 258 -18.33 2.66 17.74
N ARG A 259 -17.97 3.43 18.78
CA ARG A 259 -18.26 3.08 20.18
C ARG A 259 -19.78 3.05 20.44
N CYS A 260 -20.52 4.06 19.98
CA CYS A 260 -21.98 4.11 20.13
C CYS A 260 -22.68 2.89 19.49
N VAL A 261 -22.11 2.27 18.46
CA VAL A 261 -22.68 1.07 17.83
C VAL A 261 -22.23 -0.23 18.52
N ILE A 262 -20.96 -0.35 18.91
CA ILE A 262 -20.40 -1.64 19.35
C ILE A 262 -20.79 -2.04 20.80
N TYR A 263 -20.90 -1.08 21.74
CA TYR A 263 -21.24 -1.41 23.13
C TYR A 263 -22.66 -1.99 23.30
N PRO A 264 -23.72 -1.47 22.64
CA PRO A 264 -25.06 -2.09 22.67
C PRO A 264 -25.17 -3.39 21.85
N LEU A 265 -24.28 -3.61 20.87
CA LEU A 265 -24.37 -4.76 19.97
C LEU A 265 -23.96 -6.07 20.66
N VAL A 266 -22.99 -6.04 21.58
CA VAL A 266 -22.49 -7.26 22.24
C VAL A 266 -23.57 -7.98 23.06
N PRO A 267 -24.28 -7.34 24.03
CA PRO A 267 -25.27 -8.05 24.84
C PRO A 267 -26.48 -8.51 23.99
N PHE A 268 -26.79 -7.80 22.90
CA PHE A 268 -27.78 -8.22 21.92
C PHE A 268 -27.36 -9.52 21.22
N LEU A 269 -26.16 -9.57 20.62
CA LEU A 269 -25.67 -10.76 19.90
C LEU A 269 -25.53 -11.98 20.81
N VAL A 270 -25.05 -11.80 22.04
CA VAL A 270 -24.89 -12.88 23.04
C VAL A 270 -26.23 -13.51 23.43
N ASN A 271 -27.33 -12.74 23.46
CA ASN A 271 -28.62 -13.20 24.01
C ASN A 271 -29.74 -13.42 22.98
N ILE A 272 -29.61 -12.95 21.73
CA ILE A 272 -30.70 -12.98 20.74
C ILE A 272 -31.16 -14.41 20.40
N PHE A 273 -30.24 -15.37 20.25
CA PHE A 273 -30.61 -16.75 19.91
C PHE A 273 -31.33 -17.45 21.07
N GLY A 274 -30.89 -17.26 22.31
CA GLY A 274 -31.56 -17.78 23.51
C GLY A 274 -32.96 -17.19 23.73
N PHE A 275 -33.16 -15.92 23.40
CA PHE A 275 -34.49 -15.31 23.41
C PHE A 275 -35.41 -15.88 22.32
N ILE A 276 -34.93 -16.03 21.08
CA ILE A 276 -35.69 -16.67 19.99
C ILE A 276 -36.05 -18.12 20.37
N LEU A 277 -35.11 -18.84 20.98
CA LEU A 277 -35.29 -20.20 21.50
C LEU A 277 -36.39 -20.25 22.58
N GLN A 278 -36.35 -19.35 23.57
CA GLN A 278 -37.37 -19.27 24.63
C GLN A 278 -38.75 -18.87 24.08
N MET A 279 -38.79 -17.94 23.14
CA MET A 279 -40.03 -17.52 22.47
C MET A 279 -40.66 -18.66 21.68
N LEU A 280 -39.86 -19.47 20.97
CA LEU A 280 -40.36 -20.63 20.21
C LEU A 280 -40.88 -21.74 21.13
N ILE A 281 -40.18 -22.05 22.22
CA ILE A 281 -40.65 -23.00 23.25
C ILE A 281 -42.00 -22.53 23.80
N THR A 282 -42.10 -21.25 24.17
CA THR A 282 -43.31 -20.64 24.77
C THR A 282 -44.50 -20.60 23.81
N ALA A 283 -44.28 -20.11 22.58
CA ALA A 283 -45.35 -19.86 21.61
C ALA A 283 -45.83 -21.12 20.87
N THR A 284 -44.93 -22.06 20.58
CA THR A 284 -45.27 -23.24 19.75
C THR A 284 -45.53 -24.51 20.56
N LYS A 285 -45.02 -24.59 21.79
CA LYS A 285 -44.93 -25.83 22.61
C LYS A 285 -44.26 -27.01 21.87
N LYS A 286 -43.47 -26.74 20.83
CA LYS A 286 -42.71 -27.75 20.08
C LYS A 286 -41.25 -27.76 20.50
N THR A 287 -40.61 -28.90 20.27
CA THR A 287 -39.17 -29.10 20.48
C THR A 287 -38.38 -28.16 19.54
N PRO A 288 -37.50 -27.27 20.03
CA PRO A 288 -36.76 -26.35 19.17
C PRO A 288 -35.70 -27.09 18.33
N SER A 289 -35.27 -26.50 17.21
CA SER A 289 -34.27 -27.13 16.33
C SER A 289 -32.87 -27.17 16.95
N TYR A 290 -32.14 -28.27 16.70
CA TYR A 290 -30.75 -28.46 17.16
C TYR A 290 -29.85 -27.29 16.74
N THR A 291 -30.00 -26.80 15.50
CA THR A 291 -29.25 -25.65 14.97
C THR A 291 -29.45 -24.38 15.80
N LEU A 292 -30.67 -24.12 16.30
CA LEU A 292 -30.94 -22.94 17.12
C LEU A 292 -30.39 -23.09 18.54
N ALA A 293 -30.49 -24.28 19.14
CA ALA A 293 -29.84 -24.58 20.43
C ALA A 293 -28.31 -24.48 20.34
N MET A 294 -27.71 -24.90 19.22
CA MET A 294 -26.29 -24.73 18.96
C MET A 294 -25.91 -23.24 18.83
N LEU A 295 -26.71 -22.43 18.14
CA LEU A 295 -26.47 -20.97 18.05
C LEU A 295 -26.63 -20.26 19.40
N ASP A 296 -27.60 -20.64 20.23
CA ASP A 296 -27.73 -20.15 21.61
C ASP A 296 -26.47 -20.45 22.43
N ILE A 297 -25.99 -21.70 22.45
CA ILE A 297 -24.76 -22.06 23.16
C ILE A 297 -23.54 -21.32 22.59
N VAL A 298 -23.37 -21.26 21.27
CA VAL A 298 -22.21 -20.63 20.64
C VAL A 298 -22.13 -19.14 21.00
N PHE A 299 -23.23 -18.39 20.90
CA PHE A 299 -23.20 -16.95 21.18
C PHE A 299 -23.19 -16.62 22.68
N SER A 300 -23.88 -17.40 23.52
CA SER A 300 -23.86 -17.20 24.98
C SER A 300 -22.51 -17.53 25.60
N CYS A 301 -21.82 -18.57 25.13
CA CYS A 301 -20.52 -18.99 25.65
C CYS A 301 -19.32 -18.25 25.03
N LEU A 302 -19.55 -17.22 24.20
CA LEU A 302 -18.51 -16.38 23.58
C LEU A 302 -18.49 -14.93 24.10
N GLU A 303 -19.24 -14.62 25.17
CA GLU A 303 -19.38 -13.26 25.72
C GLU A 303 -18.03 -12.57 25.96
N GLY A 304 -17.12 -13.19 26.72
CA GLY A 304 -15.75 -12.69 26.98
C GLY A 304 -14.92 -12.46 25.71
N VAL A 305 -15.18 -13.18 24.61
CA VAL A 305 -14.50 -12.96 23.31
C VAL A 305 -15.04 -11.70 22.63
N PHE A 306 -16.36 -11.48 22.64
CA PHE A 306 -16.96 -10.23 22.16
C PHE A 306 -16.54 -9.02 23.01
N VAL A 307 -16.48 -9.19 24.34
CA VAL A 307 -16.01 -8.17 25.29
C VAL A 307 -14.52 -7.87 25.08
N ALA A 308 -13.69 -8.86 24.74
CA ALA A 308 -12.29 -8.64 24.35
C ALA A 308 -12.16 -7.81 23.08
N GLY A 309 -12.99 -8.08 22.06
CA GLY A 309 -13.06 -7.25 20.85
C GLY A 309 -13.38 -5.79 21.16
N VAL A 310 -14.35 -5.56 22.05
CA VAL A 310 -14.68 -4.21 22.55
C VAL A 310 -13.51 -3.58 23.32
N PHE A 311 -12.87 -4.31 24.23
CA PHE A 311 -11.74 -3.83 25.04
C PHE A 311 -10.55 -3.41 24.18
N PHE A 312 -10.06 -4.28 23.29
CA PHE A 312 -8.91 -4.00 22.43
C PHE A 312 -9.22 -2.97 21.33
N SER A 313 -10.50 -2.74 21.00
CA SER A 313 -10.89 -1.66 20.09
C SER A 313 -10.81 -0.25 20.69
N ASP A 314 -10.69 -0.09 22.03
CA ASP A 314 -10.71 1.24 22.63
C ASP A 314 -9.39 2.01 22.43
N PRO A 315 -9.42 3.25 21.91
CA PRO A 315 -8.28 4.17 21.81
C PRO A 315 -7.31 4.28 23.00
N ALA A 316 -7.74 4.06 24.25
CA ALA A 316 -6.83 4.03 25.38
C ALA A 316 -5.98 2.75 25.40
N ILE A 317 -6.58 1.61 25.06
CA ILE A 317 -5.90 0.31 24.96
C ILE A 317 -5.01 0.26 23.73
N THR A 318 -5.48 0.70 22.55
CA THR A 318 -4.65 0.68 21.33
C THR A 318 -3.42 1.58 21.44
N SER A 319 -3.54 2.77 22.05
CA SER A 319 -2.41 3.67 22.32
C SER A 319 -1.45 3.12 23.38
N PHE A 320 -1.98 2.45 24.43
CA PHE A 320 -1.16 1.76 25.42
C PHE A 320 -0.40 0.56 24.81
N MET A 321 -1.04 -0.23 23.95
CA MET A 321 -0.43 -1.40 23.32
C MET A 321 0.64 -1.00 22.29
N SER A 322 0.44 0.07 21.50
CA SER A 322 1.46 0.55 20.56
C SER A 322 2.68 1.14 21.28
N SER A 323 2.49 1.95 22.32
CA SER A 323 3.59 2.51 23.11
C SER A 323 4.34 1.45 23.93
N THR A 324 3.63 0.45 24.46
CA THR A 324 4.26 -0.69 25.15
C THR A 324 5.04 -1.58 24.18
N TYR A 325 4.50 -1.86 22.99
CA TYR A 325 5.21 -2.61 21.94
C TYR A 325 6.48 -1.88 21.51
N ALA A 326 6.42 -0.57 21.24
CA ALA A 326 7.58 0.23 20.88
C ALA A 326 8.68 0.18 21.97
N GLY A 327 8.31 0.38 23.24
CA GLY A 327 9.25 0.29 24.36
C GLY A 327 9.78 -1.12 24.66
N TRP A 328 9.15 -2.18 24.14
CA TRP A 328 9.71 -3.54 24.15
C TRP A 328 10.62 -3.81 22.96
N TYR A 329 10.26 -3.31 21.77
CA TYR A 329 11.06 -3.42 20.56
C TYR A 329 12.40 -2.66 20.69
N GLU A 330 12.36 -1.40 21.12
CA GLU A 330 13.54 -0.59 21.47
C GLU A 330 14.46 -1.37 22.44
N LYS A 331 13.88 -1.89 23.53
CA LYS A 331 14.62 -2.50 24.63
C LYS A 331 15.18 -3.89 24.35
N TYR A 332 14.53 -4.70 23.52
CA TYR A 332 14.86 -6.12 23.31
C TYR A 332 15.20 -6.48 21.85
N VAL A 333 15.07 -5.54 20.90
CA VAL A 333 15.56 -5.72 19.51
C VAL A 333 16.66 -4.72 19.22
N GLU A 334 16.36 -3.42 19.18
CA GLU A 334 17.31 -2.37 18.75
C GLU A 334 18.53 -2.25 19.68
N GLN A 335 18.28 -2.37 20.99
CA GLN A 335 19.30 -2.23 22.03
C GLN A 335 19.83 -3.58 22.52
N TYR A 336 19.45 -4.71 21.92
CA TYR A 336 19.93 -6.03 22.34
C TYR A 336 21.31 -6.33 21.76
N ALA A 337 22.25 -6.74 22.62
CA ALA A 337 23.60 -7.13 22.23
C ALA A 337 24.05 -8.40 22.97
N LEU A 338 24.90 -9.21 22.32
CA LEU A 338 25.58 -10.35 22.93
C LEU A 338 27.05 -9.98 23.17
N VAL A 339 27.49 -10.03 24.42
CA VAL A 339 28.87 -9.72 24.82
C VAL A 339 29.57 -11.02 25.25
N PRO A 340 30.75 -11.36 24.71
CA PRO A 340 31.51 -12.54 25.14
C PRO A 340 32.08 -12.36 26.56
N GLN A 341 32.20 -13.46 27.30
CA GLN A 341 32.69 -13.49 28.68
C GLN A 341 34.02 -14.26 28.77
N ASP A 342 35.08 -13.57 29.19
CA ASP A 342 36.38 -14.19 29.50
C ASP A 342 36.36 -14.91 30.86
N ASP A 343 36.53 -16.23 30.86
CA ASP A 343 36.60 -17.05 32.08
C ASP A 343 37.98 -16.91 32.79
N LYS A 344 38.20 -15.82 33.54
CA LYS A 344 39.36 -15.71 34.44
C LYS A 344 39.22 -16.60 35.69
N LYS A 345 39.72 -17.83 35.60
CA LYS A 345 40.01 -18.70 36.75
C LYS A 345 41.37 -19.41 36.62
N ALA A 346 42.40 -18.78 37.18
CA ALA A 346 43.66 -19.43 37.55
C ALA A 346 44.12 -18.85 38.89
N THR A 347 44.07 -19.65 39.96
CA THR A 347 44.46 -19.22 41.31
C THR A 347 45.93 -19.54 41.54
N PRO A 348 46.80 -18.56 41.89
CA PRO A 348 48.20 -18.84 42.19
C PRO A 348 48.36 -19.39 43.61
N THR A 349 49.22 -20.40 43.79
CA THR A 349 49.72 -20.79 45.12
C THR A 349 51.21 -21.15 45.08
N ASN A 350 51.97 -20.39 45.86
CA ASN A 350 53.25 -20.72 46.52
C ASN A 350 54.46 -21.14 45.68
N SER A 351 55.46 -20.26 45.71
CA SER A 351 56.90 -20.54 45.56
C SER A 351 57.45 -21.31 46.78
N PRO A 352 58.76 -21.67 46.88
CA PRO A 352 59.88 -21.38 45.98
C PRO A 352 60.83 -22.57 45.64
N SER A 353 61.72 -22.40 44.66
CA SER A 353 63.18 -22.29 44.90
C SER A 353 64.06 -22.52 43.65
N LEU A 354 65.22 -21.85 43.65
CA LEU A 354 66.47 -22.16 42.94
C LEU A 354 66.49 -22.14 41.38
N SER A 355 67.72 -22.01 40.88
CA SER A 355 68.11 -21.69 39.50
C SER A 355 69.36 -22.52 39.10
N PRO A 356 70.03 -22.25 37.96
CA PRO A 356 69.63 -22.64 36.61
C PRO A 356 70.70 -23.54 35.92
N CYS A 357 70.41 -24.13 34.74
CA CYS A 357 71.37 -24.19 33.61
C CYS A 357 70.79 -24.78 32.30
N ASP A 358 71.56 -24.54 31.26
CA ASP A 358 71.41 -24.68 29.81
C ASP A 358 71.17 -26.08 29.18
N SER A 359 70.99 -26.04 27.85
CA SER A 359 71.63 -26.91 26.83
C SER A 359 70.86 -28.06 26.14
N SER A 360 70.18 -27.70 25.04
CA SER A 360 70.56 -28.10 23.65
C SER A 360 70.16 -29.46 23.00
N LEU A 361 70.09 -29.43 21.65
CA LEU A 361 70.26 -30.54 20.66
C LEU A 361 69.22 -31.72 20.62
N THR A 362 68.88 -32.43 19.51
CA THR A 362 68.83 -32.17 18.03
C THR A 362 68.17 -33.34 17.22
N ILE A 363 67.67 -33.05 15.99
CA ILE A 363 67.80 -33.84 14.71
C ILE A 363 66.93 -35.11 14.36
N LYS A 364 66.12 -34.93 13.29
CA LYS A 364 65.74 -35.79 12.11
C LYS A 364 64.76 -37.02 12.15
N PRO A 365 64.05 -37.30 11.00
CA PRO A 365 63.18 -38.47 10.70
C PRO A 365 63.89 -39.52 9.78
N PRO A 366 63.24 -40.64 9.30
CA PRO A 366 62.63 -40.65 7.93
C PRO A 366 61.55 -41.75 7.54
N THR A 367 60.98 -41.61 6.31
CA THR A 367 60.53 -42.65 5.31
C THR A 367 59.33 -43.64 5.47
N ALA A 368 58.24 -43.38 4.71
CA ALA A 368 57.77 -44.04 3.44
C ALA A 368 57.21 -45.50 3.29
N MET A 369 56.25 -45.65 2.32
CA MET A 369 56.00 -46.75 1.31
C MET A 369 54.61 -47.47 1.21
N ILE A 370 53.99 -47.35 0.02
CA ILE A 370 53.30 -48.36 -0.86
C ILE A 370 52.11 -49.24 -0.37
N GLY A 371 51.03 -49.31 -1.18
CA GLY A 371 49.95 -50.34 -1.16
C GLY A 371 48.89 -50.11 -2.28
N ASN A 372 48.17 -51.15 -2.79
CA ASN A 372 47.33 -51.01 -4.02
C ASN A 372 46.16 -52.04 -4.21
N GLN A 373 45.20 -51.72 -5.12
CA GLN A 373 44.25 -52.56 -5.90
C GLN A 373 42.87 -53.12 -5.38
N HIS A 374 41.80 -52.69 -6.10
CA HIS A 374 40.72 -53.46 -6.81
C HIS A 374 39.46 -54.15 -6.19
N TYR A 375 38.29 -53.66 -6.66
CA TYR A 375 37.09 -54.34 -7.28
C TYR A 375 36.01 -55.17 -6.53
N SER A 376 34.75 -54.66 -6.64
CA SER A 376 33.52 -55.33 -7.17
C SER A 376 32.39 -55.99 -6.30
N THR A 377 31.18 -55.41 -6.47
CA THR A 377 29.81 -55.99 -6.60
C THR A 377 28.98 -56.64 -5.46
N VAL A 378 27.98 -55.85 -4.96
CA VAL A 378 26.50 -56.08 -5.02
C VAL A 378 25.81 -57.27 -4.27
N GLN A 379 25.05 -56.97 -3.18
CA GLN A 379 23.58 -57.15 -2.99
C GLN A 379 23.10 -56.75 -1.55
N TYR A 380 21.78 -56.59 -1.35
CA TYR A 380 21.04 -56.21 -0.09
C TYR A 380 20.48 -57.48 0.64
N PRO A 381 19.77 -57.45 1.83
CA PRO A 381 19.17 -56.32 2.58
C PRO A 381 19.21 -56.35 4.15
N ASN A 382 18.56 -55.34 4.75
CA ASN A 382 17.87 -55.30 6.08
C ASN A 382 18.60 -55.12 7.43
N HIS A 383 17.96 -54.27 8.25
CA HIS A 383 18.28 -53.83 9.62
C HIS A 383 18.39 -54.95 10.68
N HIS A 384 19.34 -54.84 11.63
CA HIS A 384 19.08 -54.09 12.89
C HIS A 384 20.28 -53.95 13.85
N SER A 385 20.30 -52.80 14.55
CA SER A 385 20.81 -52.55 15.92
C SER A 385 22.30 -52.22 16.19
N VAL A 386 22.46 -51.48 17.31
CA VAL A 386 23.69 -51.11 18.04
C VAL A 386 24.51 -49.92 17.48
N LYS A 387 25.04 -49.13 18.42
CA LYS A 387 25.71 -47.81 18.26
C LYS A 387 27.20 -47.97 17.96
N GLU A 388 27.82 -46.96 17.34
CA GLU A 388 28.82 -46.11 18.02
C GLU A 388 29.13 -44.81 17.22
N GLU A 389 30.16 -44.07 17.62
CA GLU A 389 30.37 -42.63 17.37
C GLU A 389 31.03 -42.30 16.01
N PRO A 390 31.11 -41.00 15.67
CA PRO A 390 32.39 -40.49 15.17
C PRO A 390 32.88 -39.17 15.80
N ALA A 391 34.18 -39.18 16.14
CA ALA A 391 35.15 -38.08 16.10
C ALA A 391 34.90 -36.76 16.85
N CYS A 392 35.93 -36.31 17.58
CA CYS A 392 35.89 -35.12 18.43
C CYS A 392 36.40 -33.85 17.72
N CYS A 393 35.52 -32.86 17.51
CA CYS A 393 35.91 -31.46 17.28
C CYS A 393 35.65 -30.64 18.55
N VAL A 394 36.71 -30.24 19.25
CA VAL A 394 36.61 -29.47 20.51
C VAL A 394 36.29 -28.00 20.21
N VAL A 395 35.00 -27.71 19.97
CA VAL A 395 34.49 -26.34 19.93
C VAL A 395 34.39 -25.81 21.36
N THR A 396 35.37 -25.01 21.79
CA THR A 396 35.31 -24.28 23.06
C THR A 396 34.19 -23.25 23.03
N LYS A 397 33.05 -23.58 23.65
CA LYS A 397 31.91 -22.66 23.80
C LYS A 397 32.29 -21.45 24.66
N THR A 398 32.66 -20.34 24.02
CA THR A 398 32.68 -19.02 24.65
C THR A 398 31.28 -18.67 25.13
N LYS A 399 31.15 -18.29 26.41
CA LYS A 399 29.86 -17.87 26.96
C LYS A 399 29.57 -16.45 26.50
N THR A 400 28.44 -16.24 25.85
CA THR A 400 27.92 -14.91 25.54
C THR A 400 26.82 -14.54 26.53
N VAL A 401 26.81 -13.28 26.96
CA VAL A 401 25.82 -12.73 27.90
C VAL A 401 25.01 -11.65 27.18
N ALA A 402 23.69 -11.74 27.27
CA ALA A 402 22.79 -10.73 26.74
C ALA A 402 22.87 -9.44 27.58
N MET A 403 23.14 -8.31 26.91
CA MET A 403 23.19 -6.97 27.50
C MET A 403 22.44 -5.95 26.64
N ARG A 404 22.00 -4.86 27.25
CA ARG A 404 21.37 -3.71 26.61
C ARG A 404 22.44 -2.68 26.23
N ARG A 405 22.67 -2.46 24.93
CA ARG A 405 23.49 -1.38 24.39
C ARG A 405 22.73 -0.06 24.44
N LEU A 406 23.34 0.98 25.00
CA LEU A 406 22.81 2.34 25.07
C LEU A 406 23.81 3.30 24.44
N HIS A 407 23.41 3.94 23.34
CA HIS A 407 24.23 4.96 22.68
C HIS A 407 23.99 6.33 23.33
N PHE A 408 25.08 7.03 23.67
CA PHE A 408 25.03 8.39 24.20
C PHE A 408 25.74 9.36 23.25
N ASP A 409 24.92 10.17 22.58
CA ASP A 409 25.38 11.34 21.84
C ASP A 409 25.78 12.47 22.81
N THR A 410 26.91 13.10 22.53
CA THR A 410 27.65 13.97 23.46
C THR A 410 26.86 15.22 23.88
N ASP A 411 25.98 15.74 23.04
CA ASP A 411 25.27 17.00 23.29
C ASP A 411 24.03 16.85 24.21
N ARG A 412 23.56 15.61 24.46
CA ARG A 412 22.45 15.34 25.40
C ARG A 412 22.89 14.96 26.82
N ALA A 413 24.17 14.66 27.04
CA ALA A 413 24.68 14.19 28.33
C ALA A 413 24.49 15.19 29.49
N THR A 414 24.48 16.50 29.19
CA THR A 414 24.26 17.59 30.16
C THR A 414 22.81 17.68 30.66
N LYS A 415 21.81 17.51 29.77
CA LYS A 415 20.38 17.63 30.14
C LYS A 415 19.85 16.44 30.95
N ILE A 416 20.43 15.24 30.81
CA ILE A 416 19.94 14.03 31.50
C ILE A 416 20.20 14.07 33.02
N ARG A 417 21.16 14.88 33.51
CA ARG A 417 21.44 15.03 34.95
C ARG A 417 20.28 15.59 35.79
N GLN A 418 19.26 16.23 35.19
CA GLN A 418 18.20 16.90 35.96
C GLN A 418 16.93 16.06 36.23
N HIS A 419 16.66 14.97 35.49
CA HIS A 419 15.27 14.46 35.41
C HIS A 419 14.95 13.02 35.85
N GLN A 420 15.91 12.18 36.24
CA GLN A 420 15.61 10.83 36.76
C GLN A 420 16.34 10.47 38.06
N ARG A 421 15.57 10.08 39.08
CA ARG A 421 16.06 9.51 40.35
C ARG A 421 16.63 8.10 40.14
N MET A 422 17.90 8.00 39.77
CA MET A 422 18.67 6.76 39.71
C MET A 422 18.82 6.13 41.11
N ARG A 423 17.82 5.32 41.52
CA ARG A 423 17.92 4.51 42.74
C ARG A 423 18.82 3.29 42.51
N GLN A 424 19.95 3.25 43.22
CA GLN A 424 20.72 2.05 43.57
C GLN A 424 20.99 1.06 42.42
N LEU A 425 22.05 1.30 41.64
CA LEU A 425 22.78 0.22 40.99
C LEU A 425 23.78 -0.35 42.01
N SER A 426 23.62 -1.63 42.36
CA SER A 426 24.56 -2.36 43.21
C SER A 426 25.85 -2.65 42.45
N THR A 427 26.97 -2.11 42.92
CA THR A 427 28.30 -2.35 42.36
C THR A 427 28.77 -3.79 42.59
N ILE A 428 29.48 -4.34 41.60
CA ILE A 428 30.38 -5.48 41.75
C ILE A 428 31.77 -4.97 41.34
N SER A 429 32.75 -5.14 42.22
CA SER A 429 34.10 -4.57 42.11
C SER A 429 35.15 -5.64 41.84
N PHE A 430 36.23 -5.24 41.15
CA PHE A 430 37.47 -6.00 41.03
C PHE A 430 38.64 -5.04 41.22
N ASP A 431 39.57 -5.37 42.12
CA ASP A 431 40.72 -4.53 42.44
C ASP A 431 41.85 -4.66 41.40
N ILE A 432 42.63 -3.58 41.25
CA ILE A 432 43.89 -3.54 40.51
C ILE A 432 44.92 -2.85 41.40
N THR A 433 46.13 -3.41 41.52
CA THR A 433 47.22 -2.81 42.30
C THR A 433 48.51 -2.64 41.48
N PHE A 434 48.89 -1.37 41.27
CA PHE A 434 50.21 -0.74 41.50
C PHE A 434 51.52 -1.46 41.06
N LEU A 435 52.61 -0.82 40.60
CA LEU A 435 53.02 0.53 40.07
C LEU A 435 54.58 0.42 39.81
N PRO A 436 55.45 1.45 39.55
CA PRO A 436 55.31 2.91 39.39
C PRO A 436 55.85 3.40 37.98
N PRO A 437 56.82 4.35 37.73
CA PRO A 437 56.81 5.15 36.47
C PRO A 437 58.16 5.44 35.75
N VAL A 438 58.15 6.14 34.59
CA VAL A 438 59.32 6.88 34.05
C VAL A 438 58.94 8.21 33.33
N ALA A 439 59.60 9.30 33.78
CA ALA A 439 59.89 10.59 33.12
C ALA A 439 58.78 11.56 32.60
N SER A 440 59.03 12.85 32.82
CA SER A 440 58.19 14.02 32.47
C SER A 440 59.02 15.17 31.87
N VAL A 441 58.54 15.84 30.81
CA VAL A 441 59.01 17.17 30.34
C VAL A 441 57.84 17.91 29.63
N SER A 442 57.91 19.22 29.28
CA SER A 442 57.52 20.36 30.13
C SER A 442 57.33 21.67 29.31
N ARG A 443 56.30 22.49 29.67
CA ARG A 443 56.20 23.99 29.51
C ARG A 443 56.04 24.71 28.13
N ARG A 444 54.93 25.51 28.06
CA ARG A 444 54.81 26.99 27.81
C ARG A 444 54.59 27.66 26.42
N HIS A 445 53.48 28.43 26.37
CA HIS A 445 53.25 29.84 25.95
C HIS A 445 53.40 30.41 24.50
N ASP A 446 52.27 31.00 24.05
CA ASP A 446 52.03 32.37 23.53
C ASP A 446 52.29 32.86 22.07
N GLN A 447 51.16 33.25 21.44
CA GLN A 447 50.87 34.45 20.60
C GLN A 447 51.33 34.66 19.11
N GLN A 448 50.34 35.19 18.35
CA GLN A 448 50.40 36.15 17.22
C GLN A 448 50.75 35.76 15.74
N THR A 449 49.67 35.59 14.94
CA THR A 449 49.44 36.10 13.55
C THR A 449 50.22 35.52 12.32
N PRO A 450 49.71 35.66 11.06
CA PRO A 450 49.97 34.73 9.94
C PRO A 450 50.88 35.31 8.82
N PRO A 451 51.41 34.52 7.84
CA PRO A 451 50.61 34.08 6.66
C PRO A 451 50.96 32.73 5.98
N ALA A 452 49.99 32.23 5.19
CA ALA A 452 50.11 31.42 3.94
C ALA A 452 50.60 29.94 3.92
N ALA A 453 50.10 29.23 2.88
CA ALA A 453 50.58 27.99 2.23
C ALA A 453 50.30 26.58 2.86
N ALA A 454 49.27 25.92 2.30
CA ALA A 454 49.21 24.50 1.87
C ALA A 454 49.60 23.33 2.81
N ALA A 455 48.58 22.64 3.34
CA ALA A 455 48.51 21.16 3.44
C ALA A 455 47.04 20.71 3.62
N ALA A 456 46.68 19.49 3.21
CA ALA A 456 45.31 18.96 3.32
C ALA A 456 45.08 18.14 4.60
N ILE A 457 43.89 18.29 5.22
CA ILE A 457 43.44 17.49 6.37
C ILE A 457 41.94 17.16 6.19
N PRO A 458 41.51 15.89 6.24
CA PRO A 458 40.09 15.51 6.17
C PRO A 458 39.36 15.73 7.51
N ALA A 459 38.02 15.78 7.47
CA ALA A 459 37.19 16.17 8.62
C ALA A 459 37.25 15.21 9.82
N ILE A 460 37.15 15.77 11.03
CA ILE A 460 37.10 15.03 12.29
C ILE A 460 35.71 14.38 12.45
N CYS A 461 35.67 13.07 12.65
CA CYS A 461 34.42 12.32 12.86
C CYS A 461 34.00 12.32 14.35
N SER A 462 32.72 12.57 14.63
CA SER A 462 32.16 12.65 15.99
C SER A 462 31.93 11.25 16.59
N THR A 463 32.72 10.90 17.61
CA THR A 463 32.64 9.59 18.28
C THR A 463 31.68 9.59 19.48
N GLY A 464 30.43 9.20 19.24
CA GLY A 464 29.46 8.89 20.30
C GLY A 464 29.90 7.69 21.16
N ARG A 465 29.36 7.56 22.38
CA ARG A 465 29.79 6.52 23.34
C ARG A 465 28.70 5.48 23.60
N ASP A 466 29.03 4.21 23.34
CA ASP A 466 28.19 3.07 23.72
C ASP A 466 28.44 2.63 25.17
N VAL A 467 27.37 2.34 25.90
CA VAL A 467 27.39 1.76 27.26
C VAL A 467 26.55 0.48 27.27
N TYR A 468 27.11 -0.60 27.81
CA TYR A 468 26.44 -1.90 27.88
C TYR A 468 25.94 -2.16 29.31
N VAL A 469 24.64 -2.48 29.46
CA VAL A 469 23.97 -2.69 30.75
C VAL A 469 23.36 -4.09 30.79
N PRO A 470 23.68 -4.97 31.75
CA PRO A 470 23.16 -6.33 31.78
C PRO A 470 21.64 -6.37 31.97
N TYR A 471 20.94 -7.27 31.25
CA TYR A 471 19.53 -7.54 31.53
C TYR A 471 19.38 -8.24 32.88
N ARG A 472 18.41 -7.81 33.70
CA ARG A 472 18.11 -8.40 35.02
C ARG A 472 17.82 -9.90 34.97
N PHE A 473 17.35 -10.40 33.82
CA PHE A 473 17.17 -11.83 33.53
C PHE A 473 17.61 -12.10 32.08
N PRO A 474 18.89 -12.48 31.82
CA PRO A 474 19.42 -12.61 30.46
C PRO A 474 18.64 -13.60 29.58
N PHE A 475 18.28 -14.77 30.13
CA PHE A 475 17.49 -15.79 29.43
C PHE A 475 16.16 -15.26 28.89
N PHE A 476 15.40 -14.53 29.72
CA PHE A 476 14.15 -13.90 29.28
C PHE A 476 14.36 -12.83 28.21
N ALA A 477 15.46 -12.08 28.26
CA ALA A 477 15.79 -11.11 27.22
C ALA A 477 16.11 -11.79 25.88
N THR A 478 16.83 -12.91 25.88
CA THR A 478 17.10 -13.71 24.66
C THR A 478 15.82 -14.32 24.09
N CYS A 479 14.92 -14.84 24.93
CA CYS A 479 13.61 -15.33 24.46
C CYS A 479 12.73 -14.20 23.89
N PHE A 480 12.69 -13.02 24.54
CA PHE A 480 11.96 -11.86 24.03
C PHE A 480 12.57 -11.30 22.74
N HIS A 481 13.90 -11.31 22.61
CA HIS A 481 14.60 -10.92 21.38
C HIS A 481 14.16 -11.80 20.21
N HIS A 482 14.30 -13.13 20.32
CA HIS A 482 13.85 -14.05 19.27
C HIS A 482 12.36 -13.93 18.95
N MET A 483 11.50 -13.79 19.97
CA MET A 483 10.07 -13.58 19.75
C MET A 483 9.80 -12.29 18.96
N LEU A 484 10.39 -11.16 19.36
CA LEU A 484 10.16 -9.86 18.74
C LEU A 484 10.83 -9.71 17.38
N THR A 485 11.96 -10.38 17.11
CA THR A 485 12.55 -10.41 15.76
C THR A 485 11.71 -11.25 14.80
N CYS A 486 11.23 -12.43 15.22
CA CYS A 486 10.35 -13.27 14.40
C CYS A 486 8.99 -12.61 14.08
N PHE A 487 8.41 -11.82 15.00
CA PHE A 487 7.22 -11.02 14.70
C PHE A 487 7.51 -9.67 14.01
N GLY A 488 8.69 -9.09 14.24
CA GLY A 488 9.09 -7.78 13.70
C GLY A 488 9.35 -7.76 12.20
N HIS A 489 9.81 -8.90 11.64
CA HIS A 489 10.15 -9.07 10.22
C HIS A 489 8.98 -8.91 9.22
N LYS A 490 7.77 -8.54 9.69
CA LYS A 490 6.60 -8.18 8.87
C LYS A 490 6.04 -6.77 9.18
N ARG A 491 6.80 -5.90 9.84
CA ARG A 491 6.32 -4.53 10.14
C ARG A 491 7.35 -3.41 10.13
N THR A 492 8.65 -3.69 10.19
CA THR A 492 9.71 -2.67 10.10
C THR A 492 10.23 -2.47 8.68
N ALA A 493 9.30 -2.31 7.73
CA ALA A 493 9.56 -1.72 6.42
C ALA A 493 9.00 -0.28 6.36
N ASP A 494 7.88 -0.02 7.04
CA ASP A 494 7.10 1.23 6.89
C ASP A 494 7.59 2.43 7.73
N THR A 495 8.68 2.32 8.52
CA THR A 495 9.05 3.40 9.46
C THR A 495 10.54 3.45 9.90
N SER A 496 11.47 3.74 8.99
CA SER A 496 12.79 4.27 9.38
C SER A 496 13.49 5.04 8.25
N THR A 497 13.50 6.37 8.32
CA THR A 497 14.36 7.22 7.47
C THR A 497 15.80 7.24 7.99
N THR A 498 16.76 7.01 7.09
CA THR A 498 18.18 7.43 7.18
C THR A 498 18.92 7.19 8.50
N THR A 499 19.65 6.08 8.56
CA THR A 499 21.07 6.12 8.97
C THR A 499 21.83 5.02 8.24
N THR A 500 23.04 5.31 7.77
CA THR A 500 23.81 4.41 6.90
C THR A 500 24.42 3.23 7.65
N ALA A 501 24.19 2.02 7.16
CA ALA A 501 24.87 0.80 7.59
C ALA A 501 25.05 -0.12 6.38
N HIS A 502 26.28 -0.58 6.13
CA HIS A 502 26.54 -1.58 5.09
C HIS A 502 25.77 -2.87 5.40
N LYS A 503 25.02 -3.37 4.42
CA LYS A 503 24.69 -4.79 4.34
C LYS A 503 25.83 -5.50 3.63
N GLN A 504 26.14 -6.70 4.11
CA GLN A 504 27.14 -7.59 3.55
C GLN A 504 26.42 -8.91 3.29
N ASP A 505 26.33 -9.30 2.01
CA ASP A 505 25.44 -10.38 1.59
C ASP A 505 25.95 -11.78 1.98
N ALA A 506 25.01 -12.74 1.94
CA ALA A 506 25.26 -14.10 2.35
C ALA A 506 26.19 -14.82 1.34
N VAL A 507 27.21 -15.49 1.87
CA VAL A 507 28.05 -16.41 1.10
C VAL A 507 27.33 -17.76 1.03
N ASP A 508 26.97 -18.17 -0.18
CA ASP A 508 26.65 -19.58 -0.45
C ASP A 508 27.92 -20.36 -0.83
N THR A 509 27.87 -21.68 -0.69
CA THR A 509 29.08 -22.49 -0.45
C THR A 509 29.86 -22.84 -1.72
N PHE A 510 31.13 -22.43 -1.82
CA PHE A 510 32.13 -23.14 -2.64
C PHE A 510 33.56 -23.09 -2.05
N THR A 511 34.36 -24.10 -2.40
CA THR A 511 35.67 -24.40 -1.81
C THR A 511 36.81 -23.56 -2.42
N ILE A 512 37.73 -23.08 -1.57
CA ILE A 512 39.01 -22.50 -1.99
C ILE A 512 40.15 -23.41 -1.54
N ASN A 513 40.98 -23.82 -2.50
CA ASN A 513 42.41 -24.03 -2.28
C ASN A 513 43.17 -22.96 -3.09
N ASP A 514 44.43 -22.76 -2.73
CA ASP A 514 45.42 -21.84 -3.30
C ASP A 514 45.35 -20.37 -2.82
N ILE A 515 46.48 -19.95 -2.23
CA ILE A 515 46.79 -18.59 -1.76
C ILE A 515 48.26 -18.33 -2.15
N PRO A 516 48.58 -17.15 -2.70
CA PRO A 516 49.82 -16.49 -2.27
C PRO A 516 49.69 -14.96 -2.12
N LEU A 517 49.90 -14.48 -0.87
CA LEU A 517 50.39 -13.13 -0.51
C LEU A 517 49.46 -11.92 -0.81
N SER A 518 49.53 -10.76 -0.11
CA SER A 518 50.26 -10.36 1.11
C SER A 518 49.69 -9.05 1.71
N THR A 519 49.75 -8.88 3.04
CA THR A 519 49.85 -7.60 3.84
C THR A 519 48.89 -6.43 3.51
N SER A 520 48.14 -5.85 4.45
CA SER A 520 48.73 -5.09 5.58
C SER A 520 47.70 -4.62 6.66
N THR A 521 48.18 -4.54 7.91
CA THR A 521 47.79 -3.68 9.07
C THR A 521 46.38 -3.06 9.21
N SER A 522 45.80 -3.19 10.42
CA SER A 522 44.70 -2.38 10.96
C SER A 522 45.06 -1.73 12.33
N PRO A 523 44.46 -0.59 12.72
CA PRO A 523 44.75 0.10 13.99
C PRO A 523 43.85 -0.34 15.17
N SER A 524 44.35 -0.19 16.40
CA SER A 524 43.71 -0.63 17.64
C SER A 524 42.90 0.46 18.35
N SER A 525 41.71 0.12 18.85
CA SER A 525 40.91 0.98 19.75
C SER A 525 41.23 0.74 21.23
N THR A 526 41.61 1.79 21.95
CA THR A 526 42.03 1.71 23.37
C THR A 526 40.87 1.93 24.34
N VAL A 527 40.77 1.08 25.38
CA VAL A 527 39.84 1.26 26.49
C VAL A 527 40.49 2.13 27.58
N ILE A 528 39.82 3.22 27.97
CA ILE A 528 40.26 4.11 29.06
C ILE A 528 39.22 4.08 30.18
N VAL A 529 39.68 3.76 31.40
CA VAL A 529 38.87 3.83 32.64
C VAL A 529 39.24 5.10 33.39
N LEU A 530 38.25 5.89 33.79
CA LEU A 530 38.45 7.10 34.60
C LEU A 530 38.26 6.77 36.09
N THR A 531 39.31 7.00 36.89
CA THR A 531 39.26 7.02 38.36
C THR A 531 38.80 8.38 38.87
N ALA A 532 38.37 8.45 40.14
CA ALA A 532 37.84 9.69 40.73
C ALA A 532 38.37 9.94 42.15
N GLU A 533 38.83 11.18 42.36
CA GLU A 533 39.11 11.84 43.63
C GLU A 533 38.49 13.27 43.50
N ASP A 534 38.02 13.97 44.52
CA ASP A 534 37.99 13.69 45.97
C ASP A 534 36.65 14.22 46.60
N ARG A 535 36.51 14.16 47.93
CA ARG A 535 35.29 14.44 48.72
C ARG A 535 35.02 15.94 48.96
N PHE A 536 33.79 16.31 49.32
CA PHE A 536 33.43 16.75 50.69
C PHE A 536 31.89 17.01 50.91
N LYS A 537 31.54 17.21 52.20
CA LYS A 537 30.28 17.52 52.93
C LYS A 537 29.29 18.57 52.32
N GLN A 538 28.07 18.84 52.83
CA GLN A 538 27.02 18.19 53.67
C GLN A 538 25.90 19.27 53.94
N ASP A 539 24.72 18.91 54.49
CA ASP A 539 23.68 19.80 55.10
C ASP A 539 22.87 20.73 54.12
N ASP A 540 21.59 21.14 54.33
CA ASP A 540 20.51 20.73 55.25
C ASP A 540 19.07 20.99 54.67
N GLN A 541 18.01 20.83 55.49
CA GLN A 541 16.55 21.07 55.32
C GLN A 541 16.12 22.58 55.27
N PRO A 542 14.82 23.00 55.23
CA PRO A 542 13.63 22.56 54.43
C PRO A 542 12.72 23.72 53.88
N GLU A 543 11.83 23.39 52.91
CA GLU A 543 10.47 24.01 52.64
C GLU A 543 10.32 25.58 52.56
N PRO A 544 9.11 26.22 52.49
CA PRO A 544 7.77 25.80 52.04
C PRO A 544 7.08 26.69 50.95
N ALA A 545 6.07 26.11 50.27
CA ALA A 545 4.69 26.59 49.96
C ALA A 545 4.30 28.00 49.37
N GLU A 546 3.02 28.03 48.96
CA GLU A 546 2.08 29.17 48.73
C GLU A 546 2.20 30.07 47.46
N ALA A 547 1.15 30.80 47.01
CA ALA A 547 -0.31 30.54 46.88
C ALA A 547 -1.01 31.75 46.16
N ILE A 548 -2.32 31.63 45.82
CA ILE A 548 -3.29 32.71 45.46
C ILE A 548 -3.03 33.40 44.08
N ASP A 549 -3.95 33.65 43.11
CA ASP A 549 -5.43 33.64 42.90
C ASP A 549 -6.09 35.05 42.77
N PHE A 550 -7.28 35.11 42.15
CA PHE A 550 -8.26 36.22 41.98
C PHE A 550 -8.16 37.30 40.85
N TYR A 551 -8.91 37.06 39.76
CA TYR A 551 -10.19 37.71 39.32
C TYR A 551 -10.49 39.24 39.42
N THR A 552 -11.49 39.66 38.59
CA THR A 552 -12.35 40.90 38.61
C THR A 552 -11.71 42.26 38.24
N MET A 553 -12.38 43.28 37.66
CA MET A 553 -13.76 43.57 37.15
C MET A 553 -13.64 44.58 35.96
N ILE A 554 -14.45 44.60 34.87
CA ILE A 554 -15.81 45.17 34.64
C ILE A 554 -16.01 46.67 35.00
N SER A 555 -16.24 47.56 34.00
CA SER A 555 -17.43 48.45 33.87
C SER A 555 -17.33 49.56 32.78
N GLN A 556 -18.38 49.72 31.93
CA GLN A 556 -19.02 51.00 31.48
C GLN A 556 -18.20 52.06 30.65
N ASN A 557 -18.76 52.95 29.80
CA ASN A 557 -20.11 53.20 29.22
C ASN A 557 -20.04 54.16 27.97
N ASP A 558 -21.10 54.19 27.13
CA ASP A 558 -21.74 55.32 26.38
C ASP A 558 -20.89 56.24 25.41
N ASP A 559 -21.37 56.91 24.32
CA ASP A 559 -22.65 56.97 23.55
C ASP A 559 -22.47 57.61 22.12
N GLN A 560 -23.52 57.58 21.26
CA GLN A 560 -23.85 58.50 20.12
C GLN A 560 -22.91 58.62 18.87
N SER A 561 -23.34 58.96 17.63
CA SER A 561 -24.67 58.96 16.94
C SER A 561 -24.51 59.17 15.40
N GLU A 562 -25.48 58.76 14.57
CA GLU A 562 -25.44 58.78 13.08
C GLU A 562 -26.17 59.97 12.38
N ALA A 563 -25.97 60.16 11.05
CA ALA A 563 -26.83 60.97 10.17
C ALA A 563 -26.76 60.62 8.64
N GLU A 564 -27.91 60.80 7.94
CA GLU A 564 -28.14 61.09 6.49
C GLU A 564 -27.84 60.09 5.33
N GLN A 565 -28.85 59.23 5.03
CA GLN A 565 -29.77 59.24 3.86
C GLN A 565 -29.37 59.42 2.35
N LEU A 566 -29.85 58.46 1.53
CA LEU A 566 -30.51 58.51 0.19
C LEU A 566 -29.76 58.73 -1.17
N GLN A 567 -30.48 58.40 -2.25
CA GLN A 567 -30.12 58.23 -3.70
C GLN A 567 -30.57 59.47 -4.56
N PRO A 568 -30.58 59.53 -5.94
CA PRO A 568 -30.21 58.56 -7.01
C PRO A 568 -29.51 59.12 -8.32
N ASP A 569 -29.38 58.26 -9.35
CA ASP A 569 -29.62 58.49 -10.82
C ASP A 569 -28.53 58.69 -11.94
N ASN A 570 -28.79 57.97 -13.07
CA ASN A 570 -28.53 58.20 -14.53
C ASN A 570 -27.15 58.08 -15.27
N HIS A 571 -27.03 57.04 -16.12
CA HIS A 571 -26.90 56.98 -17.63
C HIS A 571 -26.11 58.03 -18.48
N PRO A 572 -25.72 57.77 -19.78
CA PRO A 572 -25.62 56.53 -20.62
C PRO A 572 -24.37 56.43 -21.59
N LEU A 573 -24.49 55.61 -22.66
CA LEU A 573 -23.53 55.09 -23.68
C LEU A 573 -23.26 55.97 -24.93
N GLU A 574 -22.16 55.70 -25.66
CA GLU A 574 -21.99 55.55 -27.16
C GLU A 574 -20.49 55.24 -27.49
N VAL A 575 -19.95 54.56 -28.54
CA VAL A 575 -20.39 53.65 -29.66
C VAL A 575 -20.16 54.14 -31.12
N ALA A 576 -19.03 53.77 -31.78
CA ALA A 576 -18.85 53.70 -33.27
C ALA A 576 -17.50 53.04 -33.75
N THR A 577 -17.42 52.64 -35.02
CA THR A 577 -16.32 51.91 -35.76
C THR A 577 -16.09 52.54 -37.18
N PRO A 578 -15.27 52.04 -38.16
CA PRO A 578 -14.04 51.20 -38.23
C PRO A 578 -12.93 51.77 -39.21
N THR A 579 -12.03 50.92 -39.78
CA THR A 579 -11.30 51.00 -41.10
C THR A 579 -10.15 52.02 -41.31
N VAL A 580 -9.11 51.81 -42.18
CA VAL A 580 -8.37 50.62 -42.71
C VAL A 580 -7.07 51.07 -43.48
N GLU A 581 -5.98 50.27 -43.50
CA GLU A 581 -4.82 50.27 -44.47
C GLU A 581 -3.94 51.56 -44.67
N VAL A 582 -2.72 51.64 -45.27
CA VAL A 582 -1.58 50.71 -45.56
C VAL A 582 -0.23 51.48 -45.80
N ASP A 583 0.87 51.00 -45.17
CA ASP A 583 2.31 50.95 -45.55
C ASP A 583 3.16 52.15 -46.13
N ALA A 584 4.50 51.96 -46.08
CA ALA A 584 5.57 52.41 -47.03
C ALA A 584 6.62 53.51 -46.66
N SER A 585 7.66 53.10 -45.91
CA SER A 585 9.11 53.21 -46.27
C SER A 585 10.03 54.44 -45.97
N ARG A 586 11.24 54.09 -45.47
CA ARG A 586 12.61 54.71 -45.56
C ARG A 586 12.86 56.16 -45.05
N LEU A 587 13.77 56.39 -44.08
CA LEU A 587 15.26 56.46 -44.13
C LEU A 587 15.75 57.64 -45.01
N ASP A 588 16.64 58.56 -44.60
CA ASP A 588 17.70 58.60 -43.54
C ASP A 588 18.06 60.10 -43.23
N ASP A 589 18.90 60.59 -42.29
CA ASP A 589 19.82 60.09 -41.23
C ASP A 589 20.30 61.30 -40.32
N ARG A 590 21.04 61.04 -39.22
CA ARG A 590 22.02 61.90 -38.49
C ARG A 590 21.59 63.16 -37.69
N ALA A 591 21.45 62.99 -36.36
CA ALA A 591 22.10 63.81 -35.31
C ALA A 591 22.07 63.05 -33.95
N LEU A 592 23.12 63.15 -33.12
CA LEU A 592 23.26 62.38 -31.86
C LEU A 592 24.00 63.16 -30.76
N LEU A 593 23.74 62.78 -29.50
CA LEU A 593 24.28 63.27 -28.21
C LEU A 593 23.64 64.55 -27.65
N ASP A 594 23.59 64.62 -26.32
CA ASP A 594 23.01 65.70 -25.49
C ASP A 594 24.09 66.52 -24.74
N GLU A 595 23.70 67.61 -24.06
CA GLU A 595 24.63 68.60 -23.48
C GLU A 595 25.46 68.05 -22.29
N GLU A 596 24.98 67.03 -21.58
CA GLU A 596 25.75 66.27 -20.59
C GLU A 596 26.72 65.23 -21.21
N GLY A 597 26.78 65.14 -22.54
CA GLY A 597 27.73 64.32 -23.29
C GLY A 597 27.43 62.82 -23.24
N ARG A 598 26.14 62.41 -23.18
CA ARG A 598 25.74 61.02 -22.98
C ARG A 598 25.06 60.44 -24.23
N PRO A 599 25.35 59.18 -24.60
CA PRO A 599 24.52 58.44 -25.57
C PRO A 599 23.19 58.05 -24.93
N ASN A 600 22.11 58.75 -25.31
CA ASN A 600 20.75 58.39 -24.93
C ASN A 600 20.31 57.11 -25.67
N ILE A 601 20.26 55.97 -24.97
CA ILE A 601 19.93 54.66 -25.54
C ILE A 601 18.75 54.04 -24.77
N SER A 602 17.58 54.00 -25.39
CA SER A 602 16.38 53.40 -24.78
C SER A 602 15.37 52.79 -25.78
N ARG A 603 15.79 51.84 -26.64
CA ARG A 603 14.96 50.67 -27.05
C ARG A 603 15.67 49.66 -27.98
N THR A 604 15.23 48.39 -27.85
CA THR A 604 15.23 47.26 -28.82
C THR A 604 16.26 47.20 -29.96
N PRO A 605 17.09 46.14 -30.01
CA PRO A 605 17.70 45.64 -31.23
C PRO A 605 16.86 44.53 -31.88
N SER A 606 16.47 44.71 -33.14
CA SER A 606 16.25 43.59 -34.07
C SER A 606 17.55 43.28 -34.83
N SER A 607 17.66 42.06 -35.34
CA SER A 607 18.91 41.45 -35.81
C SER A 607 19.74 42.25 -36.83
N SER A 608 21.05 42.32 -36.59
CA SER A 608 22.07 42.23 -37.65
C SER A 608 23.09 41.15 -37.26
N LEU A 609 23.86 40.64 -38.22
CA LEU A 609 24.59 39.38 -38.07
C LEU A 609 25.68 39.46 -36.98
N GLN A 610 25.45 38.76 -35.87
CA GLN A 610 26.54 38.23 -35.07
C GLN A 610 26.80 36.78 -35.51
N THR A 611 28.07 36.48 -35.81
CA THR A 611 28.56 35.10 -35.84
C THR A 611 28.56 34.60 -34.40
N THR A 612 27.42 34.07 -33.95
CA THR A 612 27.26 33.55 -32.59
C THR A 612 28.14 32.32 -32.44
N THR A 613 29.36 32.51 -31.92
CA THR A 613 30.09 31.44 -31.21
C THR A 613 29.12 30.90 -30.17
N VAL A 614 28.65 29.67 -30.37
CA VAL A 614 27.74 29.01 -29.44
C VAL A 614 28.46 28.94 -28.10
N ALA A 615 28.01 29.75 -27.14
CA ALA A 615 28.45 29.61 -25.77
C ALA A 615 27.95 28.24 -25.30
N GLU A 616 28.87 27.31 -25.08
CA GLU A 616 28.55 25.97 -24.59
C GLU A 616 27.70 26.11 -23.33
N GLN A 617 26.47 25.59 -23.37
CA GLN A 617 25.66 25.50 -22.16
C GLN A 617 26.43 24.63 -21.17
N PRO A 618 26.64 25.08 -19.92
CA PRO A 618 27.39 24.30 -18.95
C PRO A 618 26.67 22.97 -18.72
N LEU A 619 27.35 21.88 -19.12
CA LEU A 619 26.84 20.53 -18.96
C LEU A 619 26.60 20.24 -17.47
N ASP A 620 25.46 19.65 -17.17
CA ASP A 620 25.08 19.32 -15.80
C ASP A 620 25.91 18.12 -15.30
N THR A 621 26.24 18.13 -14.01
CA THR A 621 27.01 17.06 -13.36
C THR A 621 26.21 15.76 -13.18
N ASP A 622 24.88 15.82 -13.25
CA ASP A 622 24.01 14.64 -13.34
C ASP A 622 23.64 14.39 -14.80
N THR A 623 23.94 13.21 -15.35
CA THR A 623 23.51 12.76 -16.70
C THR A 623 22.58 11.53 -16.65
N SER A 624 21.96 11.29 -15.49
CA SER A 624 21.02 10.20 -15.31
C SER A 624 19.67 10.48 -15.97
N HIS A 625 18.89 9.41 -16.14
CA HIS A 625 17.50 9.52 -16.58
C HIS A 625 16.57 10.12 -15.51
N ALA A 626 17.02 10.25 -14.25
CA ALA A 626 16.17 10.64 -13.11
C ALA A 626 15.47 11.99 -13.33
N LYS A 627 16.11 12.91 -14.07
CA LYS A 627 15.54 14.20 -14.48
C LYS A 627 14.19 14.06 -15.18
N GLY A 628 14.00 12.99 -15.95
CA GLY A 628 12.76 12.68 -16.68
C GLY A 628 11.59 12.32 -15.77
N PHE A 629 11.80 12.18 -14.47
CA PHE A 629 10.81 11.73 -13.49
C PHE A 629 10.45 12.82 -12.45
N TYR A 630 10.59 14.10 -12.82
CA TYR A 630 10.18 15.27 -12.01
C TYR A 630 9.10 16.11 -12.72
N ASN A 631 8.60 17.14 -12.03
CA ASN A 631 7.48 17.96 -12.53
C ASN A 631 7.86 18.81 -13.75
N ALA A 632 7.04 18.75 -14.80
CA ALA A 632 7.12 19.62 -15.96
C ALA A 632 6.63 21.05 -15.66
N LYS A 633 6.95 21.98 -16.56
CA LYS A 633 6.30 23.30 -16.63
C LYS A 633 5.15 23.26 -17.65
N ASP A 634 3.96 23.65 -17.20
CA ASP A 634 2.80 23.96 -18.06
C ASP A 634 3.02 25.28 -18.82
N SER A 635 2.68 25.34 -20.11
CA SER A 635 2.76 26.57 -20.90
C SER A 635 1.72 26.55 -22.01
N ARG A 636 0.69 27.38 -21.83
CA ARG A 636 -0.39 27.55 -22.82
C ARG A 636 0.02 28.39 -24.02
N ASP A 637 1.13 29.13 -23.92
CA ASP A 637 1.66 29.94 -25.00
C ASP A 637 2.06 29.06 -26.18
N VAL A 638 1.84 29.54 -27.41
CA VAL A 638 2.35 28.89 -28.62
C VAL A 638 3.76 29.40 -28.85
N VAL A 639 4.69 28.48 -29.06
CA VAL A 639 6.10 28.79 -29.32
C VAL A 639 6.47 28.25 -30.70
N ASP A 640 6.94 29.14 -31.58
CA ASP A 640 7.56 28.74 -32.85
C ASP A 640 8.94 28.14 -32.56
N LEU A 641 9.20 26.95 -33.10
CA LEU A 641 10.44 26.21 -32.86
C LEU A 641 11.39 26.30 -34.05
N VAL A 642 12.68 26.46 -33.76
CA VAL A 642 13.74 26.48 -34.78
C VAL A 642 14.05 25.05 -35.21
N VAL A 643 13.67 24.70 -36.43
CA VAL A 643 13.97 23.40 -37.04
C VAL A 643 15.42 23.36 -37.52
N GLN A 644 16.18 22.38 -37.05
CA GLN A 644 17.51 22.06 -37.57
C GLN A 644 17.37 20.85 -38.50
N GLY A 645 17.88 20.94 -39.74
CA GLY A 645 17.58 19.96 -40.79
C GLY A 645 16.33 20.34 -41.59
N GLN A 646 15.69 19.35 -42.22
CA GLN A 646 14.59 19.57 -43.16
C GLN A 646 13.48 18.53 -42.95
N LEU A 647 12.27 19.00 -42.63
CA LEU A 647 11.07 18.19 -42.63
C LEU A 647 10.70 17.79 -44.07
N PRO A 648 10.20 16.56 -44.31
CA PRO A 648 9.63 16.20 -45.61
C PRO A 648 8.43 17.10 -45.94
N GLU A 649 8.33 17.60 -47.17
CA GLU A 649 7.27 18.53 -47.62
C GLU A 649 5.85 18.04 -47.27
N TRP A 650 5.63 16.72 -47.42
CA TRP A 650 4.36 16.05 -47.13
C TRP A 650 3.99 15.98 -45.65
N LEU A 651 4.93 16.23 -44.73
CA LEU A 651 4.71 16.15 -43.28
C LEU A 651 4.03 17.44 -42.76
N THR A 652 2.78 17.63 -43.19
CA THR A 652 1.93 18.75 -42.79
C THR A 652 0.71 18.23 -42.02
N GLY A 653 0.56 18.66 -40.77
CA GLY A 653 -0.35 18.02 -39.84
C GLY A 653 -0.15 18.43 -38.39
N GLU A 654 -0.54 17.54 -37.48
CA GLU A 654 -0.47 17.73 -36.04
C GLU A 654 0.05 16.42 -35.40
N TYR A 655 0.98 16.54 -34.45
CA TYR A 655 1.49 15.42 -33.65
C TYR A 655 1.23 15.69 -32.17
N TYR A 656 0.73 14.66 -31.47
CA TYR A 656 0.29 14.74 -30.09
C TYR A 656 0.99 13.66 -29.26
N THR A 657 1.56 14.06 -28.13
CA THR A 657 2.00 13.10 -27.11
C THR A 657 1.30 13.39 -25.80
N ILE A 658 1.08 12.34 -25.02
CA ILE A 658 0.70 12.43 -23.62
C ILE A 658 1.77 11.75 -22.78
N GLY A 659 1.95 12.22 -21.56
CA GLY A 659 2.95 11.67 -20.64
C GLY A 659 2.90 12.30 -19.26
N PRO A 660 3.82 11.95 -18.36
CA PRO A 660 3.84 12.46 -17.00
C PRO A 660 4.13 13.97 -16.98
N GLY A 661 3.34 14.71 -16.19
CA GLY A 661 3.46 16.16 -16.06
C GLY A 661 3.68 16.66 -14.63
N THR A 662 3.14 15.95 -13.63
CA THR A 662 3.38 16.25 -12.22
C THR A 662 3.42 14.96 -11.42
N TYR A 663 4.56 14.70 -10.78
CA TYR A 663 4.78 13.62 -9.83
C TYR A 663 4.60 14.10 -8.38
N ASP A 664 5.10 15.29 -8.06
CA ASP A 664 5.19 15.82 -6.70
C ASP A 664 4.24 17.00 -6.47
N VAL A 665 3.22 16.81 -5.63
CA VAL A 665 2.33 17.87 -5.17
C VAL A 665 2.77 18.31 -3.77
N ARG A 666 3.44 19.46 -3.67
CA ARG A 666 3.85 20.06 -2.39
C ARG A 666 2.66 20.74 -1.68
N TYR A 667 2.53 20.51 -0.38
CA TYR A 667 1.48 21.07 0.49
C TYR A 667 2.02 21.41 1.88
N SER A 668 1.37 22.33 2.59
CA SER A 668 1.80 22.76 3.93
C SER A 668 0.98 22.04 5.01
N ARG A 669 1.63 21.24 5.85
CA ARG A 669 1.02 20.59 7.02
C ARG A 669 1.60 21.14 8.32
N LYS A 670 0.79 21.17 9.38
CA LYS A 670 1.33 21.43 10.73
C LYS A 670 1.91 20.14 11.32
N ILE A 671 3.09 20.24 11.91
CA ILE A 671 3.72 19.20 12.72
C ILE A 671 4.01 19.78 14.10
N GLU A 672 3.99 18.92 15.13
CA GLU A 672 4.39 19.29 16.48
C GLU A 672 5.86 18.98 16.67
N VAL A 673 6.67 19.99 16.96
CA VAL A 673 8.11 19.87 17.26
C VAL A 673 8.35 20.57 18.59
N ASP A 674 8.90 19.85 19.57
CA ASP A 674 9.13 20.32 20.94
C ASP A 674 7.90 21.00 21.59
N GLY A 675 6.70 20.51 21.29
CA GLY A 675 5.42 21.03 21.80
C GLY A 675 4.88 22.27 21.08
N MET A 676 5.54 22.73 20.00
CA MET A 676 5.09 23.85 19.18
C MET A 676 4.63 23.40 17.78
N LEU A 677 3.51 23.96 17.31
CA LEU A 677 2.95 23.66 15.99
C LEU A 677 3.67 24.46 14.90
N GLN A 678 4.66 23.85 14.26
CA GLN A 678 5.39 24.43 13.13
C GLN A 678 4.73 24.05 11.80
N SER A 679 4.79 24.95 10.81
CA SER A 679 4.32 24.68 9.45
C SER A 679 5.43 24.04 8.63
N ALA A 680 5.34 22.75 8.36
CA ALA A 680 6.28 22.03 7.51
C ALA A 680 5.68 21.79 6.12
N THR A 681 6.50 21.98 5.08
CA THR A 681 6.16 21.50 3.74
C THR A 681 6.26 19.98 3.72
N ALA A 682 5.23 19.33 3.19
CA ALA A 682 5.23 17.91 2.84
C ALA A 682 4.95 17.76 1.35
N THR A 683 5.27 16.60 0.80
CA THR A 683 5.05 16.27 -0.61
C THR A 683 4.14 15.06 -0.69
N PHE A 684 3.14 15.11 -1.56
CA PHE A 684 2.44 13.92 -2.04
C PHE A 684 3.09 13.53 -3.37
N THR A 685 3.78 12.40 -3.41
CA THR A 685 4.46 11.88 -4.60
C THR A 685 3.65 10.75 -5.21
N LEU A 686 3.38 10.84 -6.51
CA LEU A 686 2.75 9.78 -7.29
C LEU A 686 3.82 8.71 -7.57
N GLY A 687 3.60 7.51 -7.01
CA GLY A 687 4.61 6.47 -6.82
C GLY A 687 4.88 5.55 -8.02
N HIS A 688 4.21 5.77 -9.15
CA HIS A 688 4.46 5.05 -10.40
C HIS A 688 4.54 6.01 -11.58
N TRP A 689 5.29 5.63 -12.63
CA TRP A 689 5.33 6.38 -13.89
C TRP A 689 3.92 6.64 -14.45
N PHE A 690 3.05 5.63 -14.37
CA PHE A 690 1.65 5.67 -14.82
C PHE A 690 0.70 6.49 -13.93
N ASP A 691 1.11 6.90 -12.73
CA ASP A 691 0.27 7.65 -11.78
C ASP A 691 0.43 9.17 -11.92
N ALA A 692 1.50 9.65 -12.54
CA ALA A 692 1.79 11.07 -12.68
C ALA A 692 0.67 11.83 -13.40
N LEU A 693 0.33 13.03 -12.93
CA LEU A 693 -0.74 13.83 -13.54
C LEU A 693 -0.34 14.20 -14.98
N PRO A 694 -1.18 13.94 -16.00
CA PRO A 694 -0.75 14.01 -17.39
C PRO A 694 -0.47 15.43 -17.90
N LEU A 695 0.55 15.51 -18.74
CA LEU A 695 0.89 16.61 -19.64
C LEU A 695 0.60 16.16 -21.08
N VAL A 696 -0.17 16.96 -21.82
CA VAL A 696 -0.35 16.79 -23.27
C VAL A 696 0.54 17.80 -24.00
N ASN A 697 1.25 17.33 -25.03
CA ASN A 697 2.02 18.15 -25.96
C ASN A 697 1.31 18.16 -27.32
N ARG A 698 1.22 19.32 -27.97
CA ARG A 698 0.75 19.49 -29.36
C ARG A 698 1.84 20.16 -30.19
N PHE A 699 2.22 19.51 -31.29
CA PHE A 699 3.13 20.05 -32.30
C PHE A 699 2.35 20.23 -33.61
N ASP A 700 2.26 21.46 -34.10
CA ASP A 700 1.74 21.76 -35.44
C ASP A 700 2.90 21.68 -36.44
N LEU A 701 2.76 20.83 -37.46
CA LEU A 701 3.80 20.51 -38.43
C LEU A 701 3.46 21.14 -39.79
N ASN A 702 4.43 21.80 -40.41
CA ASN A 702 4.35 22.20 -41.82
C ASN A 702 5.68 21.92 -42.51
N GLY A 703 5.69 20.86 -43.32
CA GLY A 703 6.87 20.40 -44.05
C GLY A 703 7.34 21.38 -45.12
N GLU A 704 6.42 21.91 -45.93
CA GLU A 704 6.69 22.86 -47.02
C GLU A 704 7.41 24.13 -46.54
N ARG A 705 7.07 24.63 -45.34
CA ARG A 705 7.67 25.82 -44.73
C ARG A 705 8.84 25.49 -43.80
N ASN A 706 9.09 24.20 -43.54
CA ASN A 706 10.05 23.70 -42.56
C ASN A 706 9.86 24.31 -41.15
N THR A 707 8.60 24.40 -40.68
CA THR A 707 8.24 25.01 -39.39
C THR A 707 7.50 24.04 -38.47
N ILE A 708 7.81 24.08 -37.17
CA ILE A 708 6.99 23.47 -36.11
C ILE A 708 6.58 24.56 -35.12
N THR A 709 5.32 24.58 -34.70
CA THR A 709 4.87 25.35 -33.51
C THR A 709 4.43 24.39 -32.41
N TYR A 710 4.60 24.79 -31.15
CA TYR A 710 4.47 23.89 -30.00
C TYR A 710 3.80 24.54 -28.80
N ARG A 711 2.95 23.78 -28.09
CA ARG A 711 2.36 24.12 -26.78
C ARG A 711 2.16 22.87 -25.92
N ASN A 712 2.06 23.04 -24.58
CA ASN A 712 1.84 21.91 -23.67
C ASN A 712 0.93 22.25 -22.47
N HIS A 713 -0.01 21.36 -22.13
CA HIS A 713 -0.97 21.60 -21.05
C HIS A 713 -1.09 20.44 -20.05
N LEU A 714 -1.00 20.76 -18.75
CA LEU A 714 -1.41 19.90 -17.63
C LEU A 714 -2.94 19.89 -17.53
N VAL A 715 -3.57 18.86 -18.09
CA VAL A 715 -5.04 18.76 -18.15
C VAL A 715 -5.71 18.56 -16.79
N ASN A 716 -4.95 18.20 -15.74
CA ASN A 716 -5.50 17.92 -14.40
C ASN A 716 -5.06 18.88 -13.28
N LYS A 717 -4.90 20.18 -13.56
CA LYS A 717 -4.59 21.18 -12.51
C LYS A 717 -5.53 21.10 -11.30
N LYS A 718 -6.85 20.96 -11.51
CA LYS A 718 -7.84 20.85 -10.42
C LYS A 718 -7.78 19.53 -9.64
N LEU A 719 -7.02 18.53 -10.11
CA LEU A 719 -6.65 17.33 -9.35
C LEU A 719 -5.44 17.61 -8.45
N GLY A 720 -4.41 18.26 -8.97
CA GLY A 720 -3.25 18.72 -8.17
C GLY A 720 -3.67 19.65 -7.03
N GLU A 721 -4.63 20.55 -7.27
CA GLU A 721 -5.28 21.35 -6.24
C GLU A 721 -6.01 20.50 -5.19
N LYS A 722 -6.82 19.51 -5.61
CA LYS A 722 -7.50 18.57 -4.70
C LYS A 722 -6.49 17.81 -3.83
N ILE A 723 -5.38 17.33 -4.40
CA ILE A 723 -4.30 16.65 -3.68
C ILE A 723 -3.68 17.59 -2.65
N ARG A 724 -3.35 18.83 -3.04
CA ARG A 724 -2.75 19.85 -2.16
C ARG A 724 -3.67 20.25 -1.00
N ASP A 725 -4.96 20.38 -1.25
CA ASP A 725 -5.94 20.85 -0.26
C ASP A 725 -6.41 19.74 0.70
N HIS A 726 -6.38 18.47 0.27
CA HIS A 726 -6.80 17.31 1.06
C HIS A 726 -5.63 16.40 1.52
N HIS A 727 -4.39 16.78 1.20
CA HIS A 727 -3.15 16.03 1.51
C HIS A 727 -3.12 14.59 0.94
N GLY A 728 -3.84 14.35 -0.17
CA GLY A 728 -3.98 13.03 -0.79
C GLY A 728 -5.11 12.95 -1.82
N TYR A 729 -5.26 11.78 -2.45
CA TYR A 729 -6.26 11.49 -3.48
C TYR A 729 -6.58 10.00 -3.56
N ALA A 730 -7.82 9.64 -3.23
CA ALA A 730 -8.44 8.41 -3.68
C ALA A 730 -9.15 8.62 -5.03
N PRO A 731 -8.93 7.75 -6.05
CA PRO A 731 -9.76 7.63 -7.23
C PRO A 731 -11.24 7.30 -6.90
N ASN A 732 -12.13 7.60 -7.83
CA ASN A 732 -13.56 7.25 -7.71
C ASN A 732 -13.84 5.77 -8.05
N TYR A 733 -12.89 5.10 -8.72
CA TYR A 733 -12.97 3.71 -9.20
C TYR A 733 -12.05 2.79 -8.39
N PRO A 734 -12.27 1.45 -8.39
CA PRO A 734 -11.31 0.48 -7.87
C PRO A 734 -10.00 0.48 -8.67
N ALA A 735 -8.87 0.21 -8.01
CA ALA A 735 -7.53 0.12 -8.61
C ALA A 735 -7.20 1.26 -9.62
N GLY A 736 -7.61 2.50 -9.30
CA GLY A 736 -7.47 3.66 -10.20
C GLY A 736 -6.10 4.36 -10.17
N LEU A 737 -5.13 3.73 -9.52
CA LEU A 737 -3.70 4.07 -9.52
C LEU A 737 -2.92 2.78 -9.80
N PHE A 738 -1.64 2.86 -10.10
CA PHE A 738 -0.78 1.72 -10.38
C PHE A 738 0.05 1.31 -9.16
N LYS A 739 0.67 2.28 -8.45
CA LYS A 739 1.45 2.03 -7.20
C LYS A 739 1.32 3.12 -6.12
N THR A 740 0.56 4.19 -6.35
CA THR A 740 0.47 5.30 -5.39
C THR A 740 -0.42 4.99 -4.17
N ASN A 741 0.09 5.31 -2.97
CA ASN A 741 -0.71 5.38 -1.75
C ASN A 741 -1.57 6.66 -1.73
N ALA A 742 -2.90 6.49 -1.79
CA ALA A 742 -3.88 7.58 -1.82
C ALA A 742 -3.83 8.57 -0.63
N ASN A 743 -3.24 8.18 0.51
CA ASN A 743 -3.27 8.95 1.77
C ASN A 743 -4.69 9.34 2.25
N GLN A 744 -5.73 8.62 1.78
CA GLN A 744 -7.13 8.82 2.12
C GLN A 744 -7.80 7.50 2.51
N THR A 745 -8.92 7.57 3.23
CA THR A 745 -9.62 6.36 3.71
C THR A 745 -10.69 5.90 2.72
N MET A 746 -10.80 4.58 2.49
CA MET A 746 -11.77 3.96 1.55
C MET A 746 -13.23 4.43 1.73
N LEU A 747 -13.59 4.88 2.95
CA LEU A 747 -14.89 5.49 3.26
C LEU A 747 -15.24 6.68 2.34
N ILE A 748 -14.24 7.36 1.78
CA ILE A 748 -14.45 8.49 0.86
C ILE A 748 -15.07 8.07 -0.48
N LYS A 749 -14.93 6.81 -0.90
CA LYS A 749 -15.62 6.28 -2.10
C LYS A 749 -17.14 6.20 -1.85
N PHE A 750 -17.54 5.54 -0.76
CA PHE A 750 -18.94 5.46 -0.33
C PHE A 750 -19.61 6.84 -0.12
N LEU A 751 -18.85 7.87 0.29
CA LEU A 751 -19.33 9.24 0.48
C LEU A 751 -19.37 10.10 -0.81
N ASN A 752 -18.87 9.60 -1.93
CA ASN A 752 -18.85 10.29 -3.23
C ASN A 752 -19.70 9.64 -4.31
N ASN A 753 -20.27 8.44 -4.08
CA ASN A 753 -21.25 7.82 -4.97
C ASN A 753 -22.34 8.82 -5.37
N GLY A 754 -22.58 8.97 -6.68
CA GLY A 754 -23.61 9.85 -7.24
C GLY A 754 -23.16 11.28 -7.58
N LYS A 755 -21.88 11.63 -7.46
CA LYS A 755 -21.34 12.89 -8.02
C LYS A 755 -20.78 12.65 -9.42
N ALA A 756 -21.24 13.43 -10.39
CA ALA A 756 -20.70 13.42 -11.76
C ALA A 756 -19.18 13.63 -11.77
N LEU A 757 -18.51 12.93 -12.68
CA LEU A 757 -17.09 13.11 -12.94
C LEU A 757 -16.82 14.55 -13.43
N LYS A 758 -15.62 15.07 -13.17
CA LYS A 758 -15.20 16.40 -13.63
C LYS A 758 -13.94 16.25 -14.48
N PRO A 759 -13.90 16.78 -15.73
CA PRO A 759 -12.81 16.50 -16.66
C PRO A 759 -11.42 16.82 -16.08
N ASP A 760 -11.27 17.99 -15.44
CA ASP A 760 -10.01 18.43 -14.81
C ASP A 760 -9.54 17.59 -13.61
N ARG A 761 -10.31 16.58 -13.18
CA ARG A 761 -10.10 15.85 -11.91
C ARG A 761 -9.83 14.35 -12.06
N ILE A 762 -9.55 13.90 -13.28
CA ILE A 762 -9.41 12.48 -13.65
C ILE A 762 -8.14 12.30 -14.52
N PRO A 763 -7.15 11.50 -14.09
CA PRO A 763 -5.80 11.47 -14.70
C PRO A 763 -5.71 10.52 -15.91
N CYS A 764 -6.33 10.90 -17.03
CA CYS A 764 -6.24 10.15 -18.29
C CYS A 764 -4.85 10.29 -18.92
N GLY A 765 -3.90 9.42 -18.57
CA GLY A 765 -2.48 9.57 -18.90
C GLY A 765 -1.83 8.45 -19.70
N GLN A 766 -2.57 7.45 -20.20
CA GLN A 766 -1.98 6.25 -20.83
C GLN A 766 -1.99 6.26 -22.36
N ARG A 767 -2.96 6.94 -22.97
CA ARG A 767 -3.09 7.09 -24.43
C ARG A 767 -3.82 8.37 -24.80
N ILE A 768 -3.41 9.00 -25.89
CA ILE A 768 -4.20 10.02 -26.60
C ILE A 768 -4.59 9.50 -28.00
N THR A 769 -5.77 9.86 -28.49
CA THR A 769 -6.21 9.59 -29.87
C THR A 769 -6.80 10.84 -30.53
N THR A 770 -6.51 11.00 -31.83
CA THR A 770 -7.02 12.05 -32.73
C THR A 770 -8.29 11.63 -33.49
N HIS A 771 -8.72 10.37 -33.36
CA HIS A 771 -9.84 9.79 -34.10
C HIS A 771 -10.70 8.88 -33.22
N LEU A 772 -12.02 9.08 -33.27
CA LEU A 772 -13.06 8.14 -32.85
C LEU A 772 -14.24 8.27 -33.84
N PRO A 773 -14.78 7.16 -34.37
CA PRO A 773 -15.82 7.20 -35.38
C PRO A 773 -17.05 8.03 -34.97
N GLY A 774 -17.49 8.91 -35.88
CA GLY A 774 -18.65 9.79 -35.66
C GLY A 774 -18.42 11.00 -34.73
N ILE A 775 -17.21 11.22 -34.21
CA ILE A 775 -16.87 12.41 -33.40
C ILE A 775 -15.54 13.04 -33.87
N ASP A 776 -15.50 13.41 -35.14
CA ASP A 776 -14.34 14.05 -35.77
C ASP A 776 -13.91 15.36 -35.10
N GLY A 777 -12.65 15.71 -35.34
CA GLY A 777 -12.07 16.99 -34.95
C GLY A 777 -11.52 17.05 -33.52
N ARG A 778 -12.02 16.22 -32.61
CA ARG A 778 -11.69 16.24 -31.16
C ARG A 778 -10.48 15.39 -30.79
N LEU A 779 -9.98 15.59 -29.57
CA LEU A 779 -8.95 14.74 -28.96
C LEU A 779 -9.55 13.97 -27.78
N PHE A 780 -9.09 12.73 -27.58
CA PHE A 780 -9.54 11.90 -26.47
C PHE A 780 -8.36 11.25 -25.74
N CYS A 781 -8.40 11.25 -24.41
CA CYS A 781 -7.38 10.66 -23.53
C CYS A 781 -7.97 9.52 -22.68
N GLN A 782 -7.18 8.47 -22.47
CA GLN A 782 -7.61 7.24 -21.78
C GLN A 782 -6.67 6.85 -20.62
N ASP A 783 -7.23 6.15 -19.62
CA ASP A 783 -6.50 5.39 -18.59
C ASP A 783 -7.06 3.94 -18.51
N PHE A 784 -6.78 3.25 -17.41
CA PHE A 784 -7.26 1.88 -17.15
C PHE A 784 -8.75 1.78 -16.74
N ALA A 785 -9.49 2.88 -16.63
CA ALA A 785 -10.84 2.90 -16.06
C ALA A 785 -11.96 2.85 -17.12
N ASN A 786 -13.23 2.79 -16.70
CA ASN A 786 -14.37 2.71 -17.61
C ASN A 786 -14.81 4.07 -18.22
N HIS A 787 -13.86 4.95 -18.56
CA HIS A 787 -14.18 6.29 -19.07
C HIS A 787 -13.18 6.80 -20.11
N ILE A 788 -13.57 7.89 -20.77
CA ILE A 788 -12.74 8.62 -21.72
C ILE A 788 -12.86 10.13 -21.46
N GLN A 789 -11.73 10.85 -21.50
CA GLN A 789 -11.68 12.30 -21.32
C GLN A 789 -11.54 12.96 -22.69
N GLU A 790 -12.40 13.94 -22.99
CA GLU A 790 -12.34 14.75 -24.20
C GLU A 790 -11.54 16.03 -23.92
N LEU A 791 -10.65 16.40 -24.85
CA LEU A 791 -9.96 17.69 -24.85
C LEU A 791 -10.35 18.52 -26.08
N ASP A 792 -10.37 19.84 -25.93
CA ASP A 792 -10.34 20.77 -27.05
C ASP A 792 -9.04 20.58 -27.85
N PRO A 793 -9.08 20.46 -29.18
CA PRO A 793 -7.88 20.20 -29.96
C PRO A 793 -6.91 21.39 -29.98
N PHE A 794 -7.39 22.63 -29.88
CA PHE A 794 -6.59 23.84 -30.05
C PHE A 794 -5.86 24.23 -28.77
N ASP A 795 -6.57 24.36 -27.64
CA ASP A 795 -6.00 24.83 -26.37
C ASP A 795 -5.72 23.70 -25.35
N LEU A 796 -6.06 22.46 -25.71
CA LEU A 796 -5.88 21.24 -24.92
C LEU A 796 -6.68 21.21 -23.61
N THR A 797 -7.68 22.08 -23.42
CA THR A 797 -8.50 22.05 -22.20
C THR A 797 -9.44 20.84 -22.16
N PRO A 798 -9.60 20.21 -20.98
CA PRO A 798 -10.51 19.08 -20.84
C PRO A 798 -11.98 19.55 -20.82
N THR A 799 -12.72 19.24 -21.88
CA THR A 799 -14.10 19.70 -22.10
C THR A 799 -15.13 18.81 -21.43
N ARG A 800 -14.95 17.48 -21.54
CA ARG A 800 -15.91 16.45 -21.12
C ARG A 800 -15.17 15.22 -20.60
N VAL A 801 -15.85 14.43 -19.77
CA VAL A 801 -15.45 13.07 -19.42
C VAL A 801 -16.72 12.23 -19.36
N GLU A 802 -16.70 11.06 -19.98
CA GLU A 802 -17.88 10.22 -20.20
C GLU A 802 -17.50 8.76 -19.98
N THR A 803 -18.36 7.99 -19.31
CA THR A 803 -18.15 6.55 -19.11
C THR A 803 -18.74 5.74 -20.26
N TRP A 804 -18.16 4.58 -20.58
CA TRP A 804 -18.69 3.72 -21.65
C TRP A 804 -20.15 3.31 -21.38
N ASN A 805 -20.52 3.15 -20.11
CA ASN A 805 -21.89 2.87 -19.66
C ASN A 805 -22.86 4.07 -19.72
N GLU A 806 -22.37 5.30 -19.91
CA GLU A 806 -23.20 6.48 -20.21
C GLU A 806 -23.47 6.58 -21.71
N LEU A 807 -22.49 6.21 -22.55
CA LEU A 807 -22.63 6.12 -24.01
C LEU A 807 -23.63 5.04 -24.42
N ASN A 808 -23.49 3.82 -23.87
CA ASN A 808 -24.46 2.72 -23.99
C ASN A 808 -24.49 1.91 -22.68
N PRO A 809 -25.65 1.78 -21.98
CA PRO A 809 -25.79 1.03 -20.73
C PRO A 809 -25.40 -0.45 -20.77
N GLU A 810 -25.30 -1.06 -21.95
CA GLU A 810 -24.79 -2.44 -22.11
C GLU A 810 -23.27 -2.53 -21.89
N LEU A 811 -22.54 -1.42 -22.11
CA LEU A 811 -21.08 -1.29 -21.97
C LEU A 811 -20.67 -0.98 -20.52
N LYS A 812 -21.20 -1.79 -19.60
CA LYS A 812 -20.95 -1.69 -18.15
C LYS A 812 -19.60 -2.29 -17.77
N GLY A 813 -18.90 -1.64 -16.84
CA GLY A 813 -17.64 -2.13 -16.30
C GLY A 813 -17.04 -1.19 -15.27
N TYR A 814 -15.98 -1.65 -14.61
CA TYR A 814 -15.17 -0.83 -13.70
C TYR A 814 -13.93 -0.24 -14.37
N SER A 815 -13.46 -0.91 -15.43
CA SER A 815 -12.22 -0.63 -16.18
C SER A 815 -12.40 -0.94 -17.66
N SER A 816 -11.59 -0.33 -18.52
CA SER A 816 -11.52 -0.59 -19.96
C SER A 816 -10.05 -0.59 -20.43
N CYS A 817 -9.79 -0.99 -21.68
CA CYS A 817 -8.43 -0.98 -22.20
C CYS A 817 -7.99 0.47 -22.50
N PRO A 818 -6.83 0.95 -22.00
CA PRO A 818 -6.27 2.23 -22.44
C PRO A 818 -5.88 2.19 -23.93
N ASN A 819 -5.57 1.00 -24.45
CA ASN A 819 -5.24 0.74 -25.85
C ASN A 819 -6.40 0.05 -26.58
N GLY A 820 -7.48 0.81 -26.82
CA GLY A 820 -8.47 0.43 -27.83
C GLY A 820 -7.86 0.46 -29.24
N GLN A 821 -8.28 -0.46 -30.10
CA GLN A 821 -7.76 -0.58 -31.47
C GLN A 821 -8.73 0.07 -32.46
N PHE A 822 -8.20 0.74 -33.49
CA PHE A 822 -9.00 1.25 -34.60
C PHE A 822 -8.74 0.40 -35.86
N ASP A 823 -9.81 -0.10 -36.46
CA ASP A 823 -9.82 -0.81 -37.74
C ASP A 823 -10.03 0.20 -38.88
N ALA A 824 -8.98 0.39 -39.69
CA ALA A 824 -9.00 1.32 -40.82
C ALA A 824 -9.69 0.75 -42.09
N GLU A 825 -10.06 -0.53 -42.10
CA GLU A 825 -10.78 -1.16 -43.23
C GLU A 825 -12.30 -1.21 -42.97
N THR A 826 -12.74 -1.41 -41.72
CA THR A 826 -14.16 -1.36 -41.34
C THR A 826 -14.62 -0.01 -40.78
N GLY A 827 -13.70 0.86 -40.36
CA GLY A 827 -14.01 2.13 -39.71
C GLY A 827 -14.47 1.98 -38.25
N GLU A 828 -14.17 0.86 -37.60
CA GLU A 828 -14.58 0.55 -36.23
C GLU A 828 -13.48 0.87 -35.21
N TYR A 829 -13.84 1.55 -34.11
CA TYR A 829 -13.04 1.55 -32.88
C TYR A 829 -13.52 0.43 -31.97
N ILE A 830 -12.62 -0.48 -31.60
CA ILE A 830 -12.90 -1.67 -30.77
C ILE A 830 -12.24 -1.51 -29.41
N ASN A 831 -12.95 -1.87 -28.34
CA ASN A 831 -12.43 -1.92 -26.97
C ASN A 831 -13.26 -2.93 -26.14
N PHE A 832 -12.98 -3.08 -24.85
CA PHE A 832 -13.78 -3.86 -23.91
C PHE A 832 -14.03 -3.13 -22.59
N THR A 833 -15.10 -3.49 -21.90
CA THR A 833 -15.34 -3.12 -20.49
C THR A 833 -15.27 -4.34 -19.58
N MET A 834 -14.71 -4.19 -18.37
CA MET A 834 -14.54 -5.28 -17.41
C MET A 834 -15.60 -5.22 -16.29
N GLU A 835 -16.61 -6.11 -16.34
CA GLU A 835 -17.56 -6.32 -15.23
C GLU A 835 -17.00 -7.37 -14.27
N ILE A 836 -16.72 -6.98 -13.02
CA ILE A 836 -16.27 -7.90 -11.98
C ILE A 836 -17.48 -8.42 -11.21
N GLY A 837 -17.74 -9.72 -11.32
CA GLY A 837 -18.67 -10.44 -10.45
C GLY A 837 -17.97 -11.04 -9.22
N TYR A 838 -18.77 -11.47 -8.23
CA TYR A 838 -18.28 -12.14 -7.01
C TYR A 838 -17.64 -13.53 -7.26
N ARG A 839 -17.68 -14.06 -8.49
CA ARG A 839 -17.21 -15.43 -8.82
C ARG A 839 -16.47 -15.57 -10.15
N SER A 840 -16.67 -14.64 -11.08
CA SER A 840 -15.97 -14.56 -12.37
C SER A 840 -15.94 -13.11 -12.83
N THR A 841 -14.96 -12.78 -13.69
CA THR A 841 -14.92 -11.51 -14.42
C THR A 841 -15.46 -11.72 -15.82
N LYS A 842 -16.22 -10.74 -16.29
CA LYS A 842 -16.64 -10.65 -17.68
C LYS A 842 -15.88 -9.54 -18.39
N TYR A 843 -15.49 -9.83 -19.63
CA TYR A 843 -14.92 -8.84 -20.54
C TYR A 843 -15.91 -8.66 -21.69
N HIS A 844 -16.58 -7.52 -21.72
CA HIS A 844 -17.60 -7.15 -22.71
C HIS A 844 -16.92 -6.39 -23.85
N PHE A 845 -16.66 -7.06 -24.97
CA PHE A 845 -16.10 -6.43 -26.17
C PHE A 845 -17.18 -5.67 -26.93
N PHE A 846 -16.82 -4.50 -27.46
CA PHE A 846 -17.71 -3.63 -28.21
C PHE A 846 -16.98 -2.94 -29.36
N SER A 847 -17.74 -2.56 -30.40
CA SER A 847 -17.26 -1.70 -31.48
C SER A 847 -18.09 -0.42 -31.53
N VAL A 848 -17.45 0.70 -31.89
CA VAL A 848 -18.05 2.01 -32.17
C VAL A 848 -17.73 2.34 -33.62
N SER A 849 -18.73 2.76 -34.40
CA SER A 849 -18.59 3.10 -35.82
C SER A 849 -19.47 4.32 -36.16
N GLU A 850 -19.31 4.91 -37.35
CA GLU A 850 -20.22 5.98 -37.81
C GLU A 850 -21.68 5.51 -37.88
N GLN A 851 -21.90 4.23 -38.17
CA GLN A 851 -23.24 3.61 -38.22
C GLN A 851 -23.81 3.39 -36.82
N HIS A 852 -22.95 3.02 -35.86
CA HIS A 852 -23.30 2.76 -34.46
C HIS A 852 -22.47 3.64 -33.50
N PRO A 853 -22.68 4.98 -33.48
CA PRO A 853 -21.83 5.92 -32.73
C PRO A 853 -22.04 5.88 -31.21
N LYS A 854 -23.01 5.09 -30.72
CA LYS A 854 -23.17 4.75 -29.29
C LYS A 854 -22.44 3.47 -28.88
N GLY A 855 -21.85 2.77 -29.85
CA GLY A 855 -21.26 1.46 -29.67
C GLY A 855 -22.27 0.32 -29.58
N GLU A 856 -21.92 -0.82 -30.16
CA GLU A 856 -22.65 -2.08 -30.09
C GLU A 856 -21.80 -3.17 -29.41
N PRO A 857 -22.41 -4.09 -28.64
CA PRO A 857 -21.70 -5.25 -28.13
C PRO A 857 -21.28 -6.18 -29.27
N VAL A 858 -20.02 -6.62 -29.24
CA VAL A 858 -19.43 -7.59 -30.17
C VAL A 858 -19.48 -8.99 -29.56
N ALA A 859 -18.99 -9.17 -28.34
CA ALA A 859 -19.01 -10.46 -27.64
C ALA A 859 -18.83 -10.28 -26.12
N THR A 860 -19.02 -11.33 -25.33
CA THR A 860 -18.70 -11.32 -23.90
C THR A 860 -17.96 -12.60 -23.50
N ILE A 861 -16.75 -12.44 -22.95
CA ILE A 861 -16.03 -13.55 -22.31
C ILE A 861 -16.55 -13.66 -20.87
N TRP A 862 -17.37 -14.67 -20.57
CA TRP A 862 -18.17 -14.73 -19.33
C TRP A 862 -17.44 -15.24 -18.08
N ASN A 863 -16.42 -16.09 -18.26
CA ASN A 863 -15.78 -16.86 -17.19
C ASN A 863 -14.25 -16.81 -17.29
N ALA A 864 -13.71 -15.62 -17.57
CA ALA A 864 -12.27 -15.39 -17.51
C ALA A 864 -11.79 -15.20 -16.06
N PRO A 865 -10.54 -15.60 -15.74
CA PRO A 865 -9.89 -15.17 -14.51
C PRO A 865 -9.70 -13.64 -14.53
N THR A 866 -9.77 -13.01 -13.35
CA THR A 866 -9.57 -11.56 -13.23
C THR A 866 -8.09 -11.21 -13.39
N GLY A 867 -7.63 -11.06 -14.64
CA GLY A 867 -6.28 -10.58 -14.95
C GLY A 867 -6.26 -9.10 -15.32
N TRP A 868 -5.10 -8.47 -15.17
CA TRP A 868 -4.84 -7.13 -15.69
C TRP A 868 -4.47 -7.23 -17.19
N VAL A 869 -5.04 -6.33 -18.00
CA VAL A 869 -4.98 -6.37 -19.47
C VAL A 869 -4.77 -4.94 -19.99
N ASN A 870 -3.61 -4.66 -20.60
CA ASN A 870 -3.25 -3.34 -21.13
C ASN A 870 -3.49 -3.17 -22.65
N ASN A 871 -3.75 -4.28 -23.34
CA ASN A 871 -3.86 -4.36 -24.78
C ASN A 871 -4.69 -5.61 -25.17
N PHE A 872 -5.06 -5.71 -26.44
CA PHE A 872 -5.58 -6.93 -27.06
C PHE A 872 -5.25 -6.92 -28.55
N ALA A 873 -5.25 -8.12 -29.16
CA ALA A 873 -4.91 -8.31 -30.56
C ALA A 873 -6.17 -8.20 -31.42
N LEU A 874 -6.00 -7.68 -32.64
CA LEU A 874 -7.05 -7.54 -33.64
C LEU A 874 -6.53 -8.05 -34.98
N THR A 875 -7.37 -8.80 -35.69
CA THR A 875 -7.20 -9.20 -37.10
C THR A 875 -8.51 -8.89 -37.85
N PRO A 876 -8.57 -9.06 -39.18
CA PRO A 876 -9.80 -8.80 -39.93
C PRO A 876 -11.00 -9.65 -39.45
N ASN A 877 -10.79 -10.92 -39.06
CA ASN A 877 -11.87 -11.80 -38.60
C ASN A 877 -11.93 -12.00 -37.08
N TYR A 878 -10.87 -11.72 -36.32
CA TYR A 878 -10.78 -12.09 -34.90
C TYR A 878 -10.33 -10.95 -33.98
N ILE A 879 -10.78 -11.03 -32.73
CA ILE A 879 -10.24 -10.30 -31.59
C ILE A 879 -9.61 -11.34 -30.65
N VAL A 880 -8.37 -11.15 -30.20
CA VAL A 880 -7.73 -12.06 -29.24
C VAL A 880 -7.34 -11.32 -27.97
N MET A 881 -8.03 -11.67 -26.88
CA MET A 881 -7.73 -11.15 -25.55
C MET A 881 -6.70 -12.05 -24.86
N VAL A 882 -5.56 -11.47 -24.49
CA VAL A 882 -4.47 -12.16 -23.80
C VAL A 882 -4.55 -11.87 -22.31
N ILE A 883 -4.59 -12.91 -21.48
CA ILE A 883 -4.53 -12.78 -20.02
C ILE A 883 -3.21 -13.38 -19.53
N HIS A 884 -2.33 -12.50 -19.06
CA HIS A 884 -1.12 -12.87 -18.33
C HIS A 884 -1.48 -13.33 -16.91
N PRO A 885 -0.71 -14.23 -16.28
CA PRO A 885 -0.99 -14.71 -14.93
C PRO A 885 -0.70 -13.68 -13.81
N MET A 886 -0.80 -12.38 -14.10
CA MET A 886 -0.95 -11.32 -13.10
C MET A 886 -2.43 -11.19 -12.71
N LEU A 887 -2.85 -11.97 -11.71
CA LEU A 887 -4.26 -12.23 -11.37
C LEU A 887 -4.69 -11.58 -10.04
N ALA A 888 -5.97 -11.18 -9.95
CA ALA A 888 -6.50 -10.40 -8.85
C ALA A 888 -6.66 -11.21 -7.56
N ASN A 889 -6.04 -10.71 -6.50
CA ASN A 889 -5.98 -11.36 -5.20
C ASN A 889 -7.36 -11.53 -4.55
N SER A 890 -7.53 -12.67 -3.87
CA SER A 890 -8.72 -13.04 -3.10
C SER A 890 -10.03 -13.02 -3.92
N GLY A 891 -9.96 -13.40 -5.20
CA GLY A 891 -11.14 -13.44 -6.08
C GLY A 891 -11.70 -12.05 -6.38
N ALA A 892 -10.83 -11.16 -6.89
CA ALA A 892 -11.11 -9.75 -7.18
C ALA A 892 -11.56 -8.87 -5.99
N VAL A 893 -11.70 -9.41 -4.78
CA VAL A 893 -12.03 -8.61 -3.58
C VAL A 893 -10.95 -7.56 -3.31
N ARG A 894 -9.65 -7.85 -3.51
CA ARG A 894 -8.61 -6.82 -3.35
C ARG A 894 -8.71 -5.73 -4.42
N PHE A 895 -9.07 -6.04 -5.66
CA PHE A 895 -9.30 -5.02 -6.70
C PHE A 895 -10.39 -4.03 -6.29
N ALA A 896 -11.54 -4.53 -5.80
CA ALA A 896 -12.65 -3.69 -5.36
C ALA A 896 -12.33 -2.81 -4.12
N TRP A 897 -11.33 -3.18 -3.32
CA TRP A 897 -11.01 -2.55 -2.03
C TRP A 897 -9.64 -1.85 -1.98
N SER A 898 -8.80 -1.97 -3.00
CA SER A 898 -7.47 -1.34 -3.06
C SER A 898 -7.49 -0.11 -3.97
N GLU A 899 -6.54 0.79 -3.73
CA GLU A 899 -6.40 2.00 -4.55
C GLU A 899 -5.48 1.77 -5.75
N SER A 900 -4.53 0.84 -5.66
CA SER A 900 -3.54 0.56 -6.71
C SER A 900 -3.72 -0.80 -7.41
N ILE A 901 -3.24 -0.91 -8.65
CA ILE A 901 -3.17 -2.16 -9.43
C ILE A 901 -2.19 -3.14 -8.76
N LEU A 902 -0.99 -2.70 -8.36
CA LEU A 902 0.01 -3.61 -7.77
C LEU A 902 -0.35 -4.09 -6.35
N ASP A 903 -1.27 -3.43 -5.63
CA ASP A 903 -1.90 -3.98 -4.41
C ASP A 903 -3.03 -5.00 -4.70
N SER A 904 -3.58 -4.94 -5.92
CA SER A 904 -4.77 -5.69 -6.34
C SER A 904 -4.43 -7.04 -6.96
N PHE A 905 -3.39 -7.10 -7.78
CA PHE A 905 -2.96 -8.31 -8.50
C PHE A 905 -1.67 -8.92 -7.90
N ASN A 906 -1.33 -10.13 -8.32
CA ASN A 906 -0.03 -10.79 -8.08
C ASN A 906 0.30 -11.66 -9.30
N PHE A 907 1.57 -11.83 -9.63
CA PHE A 907 2.00 -12.76 -10.68
C PHE A 907 2.10 -14.21 -10.15
N TYR A 908 1.58 -15.17 -10.92
CA TYR A 908 1.54 -16.59 -10.57
C TYR A 908 2.26 -17.45 -11.63
N PRO A 909 3.59 -17.70 -11.50
CA PRO A 909 4.38 -18.43 -12.51
C PRO A 909 3.89 -19.86 -12.84
N SER A 910 3.04 -20.45 -12.01
CA SER A 910 2.43 -21.77 -12.22
C SER A 910 1.16 -21.75 -13.06
N GLU A 911 0.50 -20.60 -13.22
CA GLU A 911 -0.69 -20.46 -14.07
C GLU A 911 -0.27 -20.04 -15.49
N PRO A 912 -0.93 -20.53 -16.55
CA PRO A 912 -0.58 -20.20 -17.93
C PRO A 912 -0.99 -18.80 -18.36
N THR A 913 -0.34 -18.30 -19.41
CA THR A 913 -0.85 -17.18 -20.21
C THR A 913 -1.98 -17.70 -21.10
N LEU A 914 -3.14 -17.04 -21.08
CA LEU A 914 -4.37 -17.47 -21.76
C LEU A 914 -4.70 -16.58 -22.96
N PHE A 915 -5.19 -17.19 -24.05
CA PHE A 915 -5.52 -16.51 -25.30
C PHE A 915 -6.97 -16.82 -25.66
N TYR A 916 -7.89 -15.89 -25.40
CA TYR A 916 -9.31 -16.03 -25.74
C TYR A 916 -9.57 -15.44 -27.12
N VAL A 917 -10.03 -16.26 -28.06
CA VAL A 917 -10.32 -15.85 -29.45
C VAL A 917 -11.82 -15.62 -29.61
N VAL A 918 -12.18 -14.39 -30.01
CA VAL A 918 -13.54 -13.97 -30.38
C VAL A 918 -13.62 -13.84 -31.89
N SER A 919 -14.65 -14.42 -32.50
CA SER A 919 -14.97 -14.21 -33.91
C SER A 919 -15.74 -12.90 -34.07
N ARG A 920 -15.22 -11.95 -34.85
CA ARG A 920 -15.91 -10.68 -35.18
C ARG A 920 -17.18 -10.95 -35.99
N LYS A 921 -17.14 -11.99 -36.83
CA LYS A 921 -18.25 -12.42 -37.69
C LYS A 921 -19.36 -13.13 -36.91
N ASP A 922 -18.99 -14.08 -36.05
CA ASP A 922 -19.96 -14.92 -35.33
C ASP A 922 -20.42 -14.28 -34.00
N LYS A 923 -19.74 -13.20 -33.57
CA LYS A 923 -20.04 -12.41 -32.35
C LYS A 923 -20.03 -13.23 -31.05
N ASP A 924 -19.15 -14.23 -30.98
CA ASP A 924 -18.95 -15.08 -29.80
C ASP A 924 -17.49 -15.49 -29.62
N VAL A 925 -17.16 -15.98 -28.42
CA VAL A 925 -15.87 -16.61 -28.10
C VAL A 925 -15.83 -17.99 -28.76
N ILE A 926 -14.92 -18.18 -29.71
CA ILE A 926 -14.84 -19.43 -30.49
C ILE A 926 -13.81 -20.42 -29.95
N ALA A 927 -12.71 -19.95 -29.33
CA ALA A 927 -11.59 -20.77 -28.90
C ALA A 927 -10.85 -20.16 -27.70
N CYS A 928 -10.13 -21.00 -26.96
CA CYS A 928 -9.23 -20.58 -25.89
C CYS A 928 -7.97 -21.44 -25.88
N TYR A 929 -6.80 -20.82 -25.99
CA TYR A 929 -5.49 -21.48 -25.98
C TYR A 929 -4.70 -21.07 -24.73
N ARG A 930 -3.65 -21.84 -24.42
CA ARG A 930 -2.72 -21.54 -23.31
C ARG A 930 -1.25 -21.65 -23.72
N SER A 931 -0.39 -20.84 -23.13
CA SER A 931 1.06 -20.92 -23.27
C SER A 931 1.77 -20.79 -21.92
N ALA A 932 3.10 -20.79 -21.93
CA ALA A 932 3.92 -20.56 -20.76
C ALA A 932 3.61 -19.19 -20.11
N ALA A 933 3.85 -19.08 -18.80
CA ALA A 933 3.71 -17.83 -18.07
C ALA A 933 4.64 -16.74 -18.63
N CYS A 934 4.09 -15.57 -18.90
CA CYS A 934 4.82 -14.36 -19.26
C CYS A 934 4.00 -13.13 -18.85
N PHE A 935 4.64 -11.97 -18.78
CA PHE A 935 3.99 -10.67 -18.60
C PHE A 935 4.22 -9.81 -19.85
N SER A 936 3.29 -8.90 -20.19
CA SER A 936 3.45 -7.97 -21.31
C SER A 936 2.83 -6.62 -20.99
N PHE A 937 3.52 -5.54 -21.37
CA PHE A 937 2.90 -4.22 -21.50
C PHE A 937 2.24 -4.05 -22.87
N ASN A 938 2.93 -4.41 -23.95
CA ASN A 938 2.54 -4.03 -25.30
C ASN A 938 2.60 -5.19 -26.31
N GLN A 939 1.55 -5.25 -27.13
CA GLN A 939 1.54 -6.05 -28.35
C GLN A 939 2.09 -5.21 -29.52
N VAL A 940 2.69 -5.90 -30.49
CA VAL A 940 3.28 -5.30 -31.69
C VAL A 940 2.22 -5.22 -32.80
N ASN A 941 1.77 -6.39 -33.26
CA ASN A 941 0.78 -6.56 -34.31
C ASN A 941 0.16 -7.97 -34.22
N ALA A 942 -0.92 -8.22 -34.96
CA ALA A 942 -1.46 -9.55 -35.18
C ALA A 942 -2.02 -9.65 -36.59
N PHE A 943 -2.08 -10.85 -37.17
CA PHE A 943 -2.63 -11.07 -38.51
C PHE A 943 -3.07 -12.51 -38.73
N GLU A 944 -3.76 -12.77 -39.84
CA GLU A 944 -4.15 -14.11 -40.27
C GLU A 944 -3.24 -14.57 -41.41
N ASP A 945 -2.75 -15.82 -41.34
CA ASP A 945 -1.93 -16.41 -42.40
C ASP A 945 -2.76 -17.09 -43.51
N VAL A 946 -2.10 -17.47 -44.61
CA VAL A 946 -2.74 -18.16 -45.75
C VAL A 946 -3.25 -19.57 -45.44
N HIS A 947 -2.98 -20.10 -44.24
CA HIS A 947 -3.47 -21.38 -43.74
C HIS A 947 -4.62 -21.22 -42.73
N GLY A 948 -5.01 -19.98 -42.38
CA GLY A 948 -6.07 -19.68 -41.42
C GLY A 948 -5.62 -19.74 -39.95
N ASN A 949 -4.31 -19.65 -39.68
CA ASN A 949 -3.78 -19.45 -38.33
C ASN A 949 -3.79 -17.96 -37.97
N VAL A 950 -3.92 -17.65 -36.69
CA VAL A 950 -3.77 -16.27 -36.19
C VAL A 950 -2.38 -16.11 -35.57
N VAL A 951 -1.58 -15.20 -36.13
CA VAL A 951 -0.24 -14.84 -35.65
C VAL A 951 -0.36 -13.61 -34.75
N ILE A 952 0.30 -13.62 -33.58
CA ILE A 952 0.27 -12.53 -32.59
C ILE A 952 1.69 -12.25 -32.11
N ASP A 953 2.16 -11.02 -32.31
CA ASP A 953 3.50 -10.59 -31.91
C ASP A 953 3.40 -9.65 -30.70
N MET A 954 4.19 -9.92 -29.65
CA MET A 954 4.12 -9.14 -28.40
C MET A 954 5.46 -9.04 -27.67
N VAL A 955 5.64 -7.94 -26.93
CA VAL A 955 6.78 -7.73 -26.03
C VAL A 955 6.52 -8.47 -24.73
N CYS A 956 7.30 -9.50 -24.45
CA CYS A 956 7.15 -10.37 -23.28
C CYS A 956 8.33 -10.26 -22.31
N TYR A 957 7.99 -10.23 -21.03
CA TYR A 957 8.87 -10.41 -19.88
C TYR A 957 8.55 -11.76 -19.23
N GLU A 958 9.49 -12.31 -18.45
CA GLU A 958 9.25 -13.57 -17.73
C GLU A 958 8.20 -13.44 -16.60
N ASN A 959 8.11 -12.26 -15.98
CA ASN A 959 7.26 -11.96 -14.82
C ASN A 959 6.99 -10.45 -14.69
N ASP A 960 6.27 -10.05 -13.63
CA ASP A 960 5.88 -8.66 -13.36
C ASP A 960 6.99 -7.76 -12.79
N ALA A 961 8.25 -8.22 -12.71
CA ALA A 961 9.35 -7.42 -12.17
C ALA A 961 9.51 -6.07 -12.86
N ILE A 962 9.25 -5.97 -14.18
CA ILE A 962 9.25 -4.69 -14.89
C ILE A 962 8.20 -3.71 -14.34
N ALA A 963 6.99 -4.20 -14.03
CA ALA A 963 5.92 -3.39 -13.43
C ALA A 963 6.24 -2.98 -11.98
N GLN A 964 7.07 -3.75 -11.27
CA GLN A 964 7.61 -3.34 -9.97
C GLN A 964 8.76 -2.32 -10.11
N GLN A 965 9.57 -2.45 -11.16
CA GLN A 965 10.73 -1.60 -11.46
C GLN A 965 10.34 -0.18 -11.89
N LEU A 966 9.26 0.01 -12.66
CA LEU A 966 8.84 1.34 -13.16
C LEU A 966 8.17 2.25 -12.09
N SER A 967 8.51 2.08 -10.80
CA SER A 967 8.11 2.98 -9.73
C SER A 967 8.87 4.30 -9.80
N THR A 968 8.23 5.39 -9.37
CA THR A 968 8.84 6.73 -9.30
C THR A 968 10.03 6.79 -8.34
N GLU A 969 10.10 5.86 -7.38
CA GLU A 969 11.22 5.73 -6.45
C GLU A 969 12.46 5.19 -7.17
N ASN A 970 12.34 4.04 -7.84
CA ASN A 970 13.46 3.42 -8.57
C ASN A 970 13.96 4.33 -9.72
N LEU A 971 13.03 4.89 -10.50
CA LEU A 971 13.31 5.74 -11.67
C LEU A 971 13.92 7.11 -11.30
N ARG A 972 13.98 7.45 -10.00
CA ARG A 972 14.71 8.61 -9.46
C ARG A 972 16.03 8.23 -8.79
N HIS A 973 16.25 6.95 -8.52
CA HIS A 973 17.38 6.41 -7.79
C HIS A 973 18.07 5.29 -8.59
N PRO A 974 18.63 5.61 -9.79
CA PRO A 974 19.31 4.66 -10.65
C PRO A 974 20.45 3.91 -9.93
N GLU A 975 21.10 4.54 -8.95
CA GLU A 975 22.12 3.95 -8.07
C GLU A 975 21.62 2.83 -7.16
N THR A 976 20.30 2.67 -7.03
CA THR A 976 19.64 1.55 -6.31
C THR A 976 18.89 0.59 -7.24
N MET A 977 18.73 0.98 -8.51
CA MET A 977 17.98 0.25 -9.51
C MET A 977 18.89 -0.78 -10.19
N GLY A 978 18.78 -2.04 -9.76
CA GLY A 978 19.39 -3.17 -10.49
C GLY A 978 18.91 -3.24 -11.95
N LYS A 979 19.59 -4.05 -12.78
CA LYS A 979 19.32 -4.15 -14.22
C LYS A 979 17.82 -4.26 -14.56
N LEU A 980 17.35 -3.44 -15.51
CA LEU A 980 15.98 -3.47 -16.01
C LEU A 980 15.65 -4.88 -16.56
N ALA A 981 14.46 -5.38 -16.28
CA ALA A 981 14.02 -6.70 -16.72
C ALA A 981 14.08 -6.82 -18.25
N PHE A 982 14.67 -7.91 -18.74
CA PHE A 982 14.84 -8.17 -20.16
C PHE A 982 13.47 -8.48 -20.81
N SER A 983 13.18 -7.82 -21.92
CA SER A 983 12.04 -8.13 -22.78
C SER A 983 12.47 -8.89 -24.03
N GLN A 984 11.56 -9.71 -24.57
CA GLN A 984 11.72 -10.44 -25.83
C GLN A 984 10.50 -10.20 -26.70
N VAL A 985 10.70 -9.97 -27.99
CA VAL A 985 9.59 -9.98 -28.96
C VAL A 985 9.25 -11.44 -29.28
N ARG A 986 8.06 -11.89 -28.87
CA ARG A 986 7.59 -13.27 -29.03
C ARG A 986 6.40 -13.33 -29.99
N ARG A 987 6.51 -14.24 -30.98
CA ARG A 987 5.48 -14.60 -31.96
C ARG A 987 4.72 -15.83 -31.50
N TYR A 988 3.42 -15.72 -31.30
CA TYR A 988 2.52 -16.81 -30.96
C TYR A 988 1.63 -17.16 -32.15
N THR A 989 1.53 -18.43 -32.51
CA THR A 989 0.70 -18.90 -33.63
C THR A 989 -0.45 -19.75 -33.12
N LEU A 990 -1.68 -19.25 -33.29
CA LEU A 990 -2.92 -19.94 -32.94
C LEU A 990 -3.38 -20.78 -34.13
N ASN A 991 -3.17 -22.09 -34.04
CA ASN A 991 -3.47 -23.01 -35.14
C ASN A 991 -4.99 -23.12 -35.39
N GLN A 992 -5.42 -22.64 -36.55
CA GLN A 992 -6.79 -22.71 -37.11
C GLN A 992 -7.95 -22.60 -36.09
N PRO A 993 -8.21 -21.41 -35.50
CA PRO A 993 -9.17 -21.23 -34.40
C PRO A 993 -10.58 -21.78 -34.66
N GLN A 994 -11.11 -21.61 -35.88
CA GLN A 994 -12.45 -22.08 -36.26
C GLN A 994 -12.58 -23.61 -36.41
N GLN A 995 -11.49 -24.38 -36.28
CA GLN A 995 -11.48 -25.83 -36.53
C GLN A 995 -11.49 -26.66 -35.22
N ASP A 996 -10.44 -27.42 -34.93
CA ASP A 996 -10.42 -28.33 -33.77
C ASP A 996 -10.35 -27.60 -32.43
N ALA A 997 -9.75 -26.40 -32.39
CA ALA A 997 -9.81 -25.52 -31.23
C ALA A 997 -11.26 -25.08 -30.93
N HIS A 998 -12.06 -24.77 -31.94
CA HIS A 998 -13.48 -24.46 -31.78
C HIS A 998 -14.29 -25.67 -31.29
N LYS A 999 -14.09 -26.85 -31.87
CA LYS A 999 -14.74 -28.10 -31.39
C LYS A 999 -14.40 -28.37 -29.92
N THR A 1000 -13.12 -28.21 -29.56
CA THR A 1000 -12.62 -28.39 -28.18
C THR A 1000 -13.22 -27.36 -27.23
N TYR A 1001 -13.32 -26.09 -27.65
CA TYR A 1001 -13.94 -25.04 -26.85
C TYR A 1001 -15.43 -25.30 -26.64
N VAL A 1002 -16.21 -25.52 -27.71
CA VAL A 1002 -17.66 -25.80 -27.64
C VAL A 1002 -17.95 -27.03 -26.77
N ALA A 1003 -17.16 -28.10 -26.87
CA ALA A 1003 -17.32 -29.29 -26.04
C ALA A 1003 -17.05 -29.03 -24.54
N ASN A 1004 -16.18 -28.07 -24.21
CA ASN A 1004 -15.77 -27.75 -22.83
C ASN A 1004 -16.38 -26.43 -22.29
N ASN A 1005 -17.22 -25.73 -23.06
CA ASN A 1005 -17.76 -24.38 -22.77
C ASN A 1005 -18.71 -24.30 -21.55
N SER A 1006 -18.79 -25.37 -20.76
CA SER A 1006 -19.52 -25.46 -19.49
C SER A 1006 -18.62 -25.79 -18.29
N PHE A 1007 -17.29 -25.94 -18.48
CA PHE A 1007 -16.37 -26.47 -17.47
C PHE A 1007 -15.08 -25.66 -17.25
N ILE A 1008 -15.19 -24.33 -17.17
CA ILE A 1008 -14.23 -23.53 -16.38
C ILE A 1008 -14.73 -23.54 -14.92
N PRO A 1009 -14.00 -24.13 -13.94
CA PRO A 1009 -14.56 -24.38 -12.62
C PRO A 1009 -14.85 -23.11 -11.80
N SER A 1010 -16.13 -22.76 -11.66
CA SER A 1010 -16.53 -21.66 -10.77
C SER A 1010 -16.18 -21.97 -9.31
N ALA A 1011 -15.59 -20.99 -8.62
CA ALA A 1011 -15.53 -20.88 -7.15
C ALA A 1011 -14.75 -21.94 -6.34
N ILE A 1012 -13.97 -22.84 -6.94
CA ILE A 1012 -13.11 -23.79 -6.19
C ILE A 1012 -11.63 -23.74 -6.62
N SER A 1013 -11.24 -24.23 -7.80
CA SER A 1013 -9.83 -24.58 -8.12
C SER A 1013 -8.78 -23.48 -7.88
N ILE A 1014 -9.08 -22.22 -8.23
CA ILE A 1014 -8.10 -21.11 -8.22
C ILE A 1014 -7.86 -20.54 -6.80
N THR A 1015 -8.80 -20.71 -5.86
CA THR A 1015 -8.67 -20.16 -4.48
C THR A 1015 -8.87 -21.18 -3.36
N SER A 1016 -9.43 -22.36 -3.63
CA SER A 1016 -9.58 -23.43 -2.63
C SER A 1016 -8.30 -24.20 -2.36
N ARG A 1017 -7.18 -23.88 -3.03
CA ARG A 1017 -5.84 -24.22 -2.53
C ARG A 1017 -5.51 -23.34 -1.30
N ILE A 1018 -6.36 -23.42 -0.26
CA ILE A 1018 -5.92 -23.22 1.14
C ILE A 1018 -4.69 -24.09 1.40
N GLY A 1019 -4.58 -25.24 0.74
CA GLY A 1019 -3.37 -26.06 0.67
C GLY A 1019 -2.14 -25.40 0.02
N SER A 1020 -2.23 -24.49 -0.96
CA SER A 1020 -1.04 -23.79 -1.48
C SER A 1020 -0.62 -22.67 -0.54
N VAL A 1021 -1.58 -21.92 0.02
CA VAL A 1021 -1.32 -20.97 1.12
C VAL A 1021 -0.71 -21.70 2.32
N TRP A 1022 -1.20 -22.90 2.66
CA TRP A 1022 -0.67 -23.71 3.75
C TRP A 1022 0.70 -24.32 3.44
N ASN A 1023 0.96 -24.76 2.20
CA ASN A 1023 2.29 -25.22 1.80
C ASN A 1023 3.31 -24.07 1.84
N TYR A 1024 2.92 -22.87 1.40
CA TYR A 1024 3.75 -21.66 1.48
C TYR A 1024 3.98 -21.19 2.93
N VAL A 1025 3.00 -21.36 3.81
CA VAL A 1025 3.10 -21.06 5.26
C VAL A 1025 3.81 -22.16 6.06
N SER A 1026 3.87 -23.40 5.56
CA SER A 1026 4.50 -24.54 6.24
C SER A 1026 5.84 -24.99 5.64
N GLY A 1027 6.35 -24.30 4.60
CA GLY A 1027 7.66 -24.58 4.00
C GLY A 1027 7.69 -25.86 3.16
N GLY A 1028 6.55 -26.32 2.64
CA GLY A 1028 6.44 -27.54 1.84
C GLY A 1028 6.99 -27.34 0.43
N SER A 1029 8.25 -27.75 0.21
CA SER A 1029 9.03 -27.55 -1.03
C SER A 1029 8.63 -28.45 -2.20
N ASN A 1030 7.33 -28.56 -2.51
CA ASN A 1030 6.87 -29.17 -3.75
C ASN A 1030 6.98 -28.14 -4.87
N GLN A 1031 7.74 -28.45 -5.93
CA GLN A 1031 7.85 -27.60 -7.12
C GLN A 1031 6.47 -27.34 -7.74
N PRO A 1032 6.25 -26.16 -8.36
CA PRO A 1032 5.04 -25.90 -9.10
C PRO A 1032 4.89 -26.90 -10.26
N GLU A 1033 3.67 -27.40 -10.46
CA GLU A 1033 3.31 -28.08 -11.71
C GLU A 1033 3.51 -27.07 -12.86
N ASN A 1034 4.18 -27.48 -13.95
CA ASN A 1034 4.45 -26.59 -15.09
C ASN A 1034 3.13 -26.01 -15.64
N ALA A 1035 3.07 -24.71 -15.95
CA ALA A 1035 1.88 -24.05 -16.52
C ALA A 1035 1.37 -24.69 -17.84
N VAL A 1036 2.28 -25.36 -18.57
CA VAL A 1036 2.02 -26.09 -19.82
C VAL A 1036 1.64 -27.57 -19.57
N GLY A 1037 1.59 -28.01 -18.30
CA GLY A 1037 1.37 -29.40 -17.90
C GLY A 1037 0.01 -29.99 -18.32
N SER A 1038 -0.10 -31.31 -18.28
CA SER A 1038 -1.31 -32.07 -18.63
C SER A 1038 -2.32 -32.20 -17.48
N SER A 1039 -1.99 -31.70 -16.29
CA SER A 1039 -2.88 -31.54 -15.14
C SER A 1039 -3.45 -30.11 -15.07
N GLY A 1040 -4.45 -29.89 -14.22
CA GLY A 1040 -5.01 -28.57 -13.93
C GLY A 1040 -6.33 -28.24 -14.63
N TRP A 1041 -6.91 -27.10 -14.27
CA TRP A 1041 -8.23 -26.66 -14.75
C TRP A 1041 -8.22 -26.19 -16.21
N HIS A 1042 -7.05 -25.80 -16.69
CA HIS A 1042 -6.74 -25.39 -18.06
C HIS A 1042 -6.30 -26.55 -18.96
N ALA A 1043 -6.28 -27.80 -18.47
CA ALA A 1043 -5.71 -28.94 -19.20
C ALA A 1043 -6.42 -29.26 -20.53
N TRP A 1044 -7.69 -28.88 -20.67
CA TRP A 1044 -8.46 -29.03 -21.91
C TRP A 1044 -8.12 -27.99 -22.99
N MET A 1045 -7.46 -26.89 -22.62
CA MET A 1045 -7.07 -25.83 -23.57
C MET A 1045 -5.86 -26.27 -24.39
N PRO A 1046 -5.90 -26.17 -25.73
CA PRO A 1046 -4.74 -26.45 -26.57
C PRO A 1046 -3.53 -25.60 -26.18
N VAL A 1047 -2.36 -26.24 -26.16
CA VAL A 1047 -1.07 -25.60 -25.89
C VAL A 1047 -0.54 -24.95 -27.16
N ILE A 1048 -0.05 -23.71 -27.05
CA ILE A 1048 0.74 -23.04 -28.08
C ILE A 1048 2.15 -22.76 -27.58
N GLY A 1049 3.14 -22.92 -28.46
CA GLY A 1049 4.49 -22.40 -28.27
C GLY A 1049 4.58 -20.91 -28.64
N PHE A 1050 5.80 -20.39 -28.63
CA PHE A 1050 6.15 -19.13 -29.25
C PHE A 1050 7.53 -19.23 -29.91
N ASP A 1051 7.73 -18.47 -30.98
CA ASP A 1051 9.04 -18.21 -31.55
C ASP A 1051 9.55 -16.84 -31.05
N THR A 1052 10.86 -16.69 -30.86
CA THR A 1052 11.45 -15.39 -30.49
C THR A 1052 11.88 -14.68 -31.77
N LEU A 1053 11.31 -13.50 -32.05
CA LEU A 1053 11.59 -12.76 -33.29
C LEU A 1053 12.97 -12.09 -33.25
N VAL A 1054 13.41 -11.60 -32.09
CA VAL A 1054 14.76 -11.07 -31.90
C VAL A 1054 15.15 -11.19 -30.42
N ASP A 1055 16.42 -11.52 -30.15
CA ASP A 1055 16.97 -11.60 -28.79
C ASP A 1055 17.54 -10.25 -28.33
N SER A 1056 16.73 -9.20 -28.49
CA SER A 1056 17.04 -7.83 -28.07
C SER A 1056 15.84 -7.20 -27.37
N THR A 1057 16.09 -6.50 -26.26
CA THR A 1057 15.05 -5.75 -25.55
C THR A 1057 14.42 -4.69 -26.45
N LEU A 1058 13.10 -4.74 -26.53
CA LEU A 1058 12.24 -3.75 -27.19
C LEU A 1058 11.10 -3.37 -26.24
N GLU A 1059 10.67 -2.11 -26.23
CA GLU A 1059 9.42 -1.68 -25.60
C GLU A 1059 8.80 -0.48 -26.33
N LEU A 1060 7.52 -0.19 -26.08
CA LEU A 1060 6.69 0.75 -26.88
C LEU A 1060 6.77 0.44 -28.39
N PRO A 1061 6.43 -0.80 -28.81
CA PRO A 1061 6.52 -1.22 -30.19
C PRO A 1061 5.54 -0.45 -31.08
N GLN A 1062 6.03 -0.06 -32.25
CA GLN A 1062 5.29 0.63 -33.31
C GLN A 1062 5.54 -0.09 -34.64
N VAL A 1063 4.54 -0.11 -35.50
CA VAL A 1063 4.57 -0.66 -36.87
C VAL A 1063 3.96 0.38 -37.81
N ASN A 1064 4.14 0.24 -39.13
CA ASN A 1064 3.40 1.08 -40.07
C ASN A 1064 1.88 0.83 -39.87
N PRO A 1065 1.07 1.86 -39.56
CA PRO A 1065 -0.35 1.66 -39.27
C PRO A 1065 -1.15 1.10 -40.47
N ASN A 1066 -0.67 1.26 -41.70
CA ASN A 1066 -1.26 0.65 -42.90
C ASN A 1066 -1.14 -0.89 -42.92
N TYR A 1067 -0.21 -1.44 -42.12
CA TYR A 1067 0.14 -2.85 -41.98
C TYR A 1067 -0.35 -3.47 -40.64
N LYS A 1068 -1.09 -2.71 -39.82
CA LYS A 1068 -1.86 -3.31 -38.73
C LYS A 1068 -2.84 -4.34 -39.28
N MET A 1069 -3.07 -5.42 -38.52
CA MET A 1069 -3.94 -6.55 -38.88
C MET A 1069 -3.43 -7.39 -40.07
N LYS A 1070 -2.22 -7.12 -40.58
CA LYS A 1070 -1.63 -7.71 -41.79
C LYS A 1070 -0.23 -8.26 -41.51
N ASN A 1071 0.21 -9.19 -42.36
CA ASN A 1071 1.61 -9.62 -42.38
C ASN A 1071 2.51 -8.44 -42.76
N TYR A 1072 3.66 -8.35 -42.10
CA TYR A 1072 4.49 -7.14 -42.06
C TYR A 1072 5.96 -7.49 -41.76
N ALA A 1073 6.88 -6.60 -42.14
CA ALA A 1073 8.32 -6.81 -42.09
C ALA A 1073 9.02 -6.06 -40.94
N TYR A 1074 8.54 -4.90 -40.51
CA TYR A 1074 9.31 -4.01 -39.63
C TYR A 1074 8.64 -3.70 -38.29
N ILE A 1075 9.45 -3.73 -37.22
CA ILE A 1075 9.08 -3.25 -35.89
C ILE A 1075 10.01 -2.10 -35.50
N TYR A 1076 9.44 -1.04 -34.96
CA TYR A 1076 10.15 0.09 -34.35
C TYR A 1076 9.89 0.12 -32.84
N GLY A 1077 10.80 0.65 -32.05
CA GLY A 1077 10.55 0.87 -30.62
C GLY A 1077 11.79 1.22 -29.82
N LEU A 1078 11.58 1.38 -28.51
CA LEU A 1078 12.63 1.70 -27.56
C LEU A 1078 13.51 0.49 -27.27
N GLY A 1079 14.82 0.64 -27.43
CA GLY A 1079 15.83 -0.38 -27.15
C GLY A 1079 16.91 0.13 -26.19
N PHE A 1080 17.97 -0.66 -26.07
CA PHE A 1080 19.20 -0.24 -25.40
C PHE A 1080 20.32 0.03 -26.41
N SER A 1081 21.19 0.98 -26.07
CA SER A 1081 22.52 1.10 -26.65
C SER A 1081 23.41 -0.07 -26.23
N ALA A 1082 24.47 -0.35 -27.00
CA ALA A 1082 25.41 -1.43 -26.70
C ALA A 1082 26.14 -1.25 -25.35
N SER A 1083 26.25 -0.01 -24.86
CA SER A 1083 26.82 0.29 -23.54
C SER A 1083 25.80 0.13 -22.42
N SER A 1084 24.57 0.61 -22.58
CA SER A 1084 23.53 0.54 -21.54
C SER A 1084 22.92 -0.85 -21.35
N ALA A 1085 22.90 -1.70 -22.40
CA ALA A 1085 22.30 -3.04 -22.37
C ALA A 1085 22.88 -4.01 -21.31
N ILE A 1086 24.03 -3.69 -20.72
CA ILE A 1086 24.72 -4.47 -19.68
C ILE A 1086 24.84 -3.74 -18.33
N GLN A 1087 24.36 -2.50 -18.22
CA GLN A 1087 24.49 -1.67 -17.02
C GLN A 1087 23.27 -1.77 -16.10
N GLU A 1088 23.51 -1.59 -14.80
CA GLU A 1088 22.47 -1.29 -13.82
C GLU A 1088 22.13 0.20 -13.85
N GLY A 1089 20.98 0.62 -13.31
CA GLY A 1089 20.58 2.03 -13.29
C GLY A 1089 20.30 2.65 -14.67
N LYS A 1090 20.08 1.83 -15.71
CA LYS A 1090 19.75 2.28 -17.07
C LYS A 1090 18.33 1.87 -17.47
N ILE A 1091 17.69 2.78 -18.21
CA ILE A 1091 16.44 2.55 -18.96
C ILE A 1091 16.75 2.69 -20.45
N TRP A 1092 15.77 2.39 -21.30
CA TRP A 1092 15.89 2.50 -22.75
C TRP A 1092 16.45 3.87 -23.20
N ASP A 1093 17.51 3.82 -24.01
CA ASP A 1093 18.30 4.98 -24.45
C ASP A 1093 18.53 4.98 -25.99
N SER A 1094 17.88 4.07 -26.72
CA SER A 1094 17.94 4.00 -28.19
C SER A 1094 16.56 3.82 -28.84
N ILE A 1095 16.44 4.23 -30.10
CA ILE A 1095 15.33 3.85 -30.98
C ILE A 1095 15.87 2.78 -31.93
N THR A 1096 15.18 1.64 -32.02
CA THR A 1096 15.61 0.50 -32.84
C THR A 1096 14.62 0.19 -33.95
N LYS A 1097 15.12 -0.35 -35.06
CA LYS A 1097 14.36 -0.95 -36.15
C LYS A 1097 14.76 -2.42 -36.26
N ILE A 1098 13.78 -3.31 -36.14
CA ILE A 1098 13.92 -4.76 -36.29
C ILE A 1098 13.26 -5.18 -37.60
N ASP A 1099 13.95 -6.04 -38.35
CA ASP A 1099 13.36 -6.79 -39.46
C ASP A 1099 12.93 -8.17 -38.96
N VAL A 1100 11.64 -8.45 -39.11
CA VAL A 1100 10.95 -9.69 -38.74
C VAL A 1100 11.36 -10.87 -39.61
N HIS A 1101 11.87 -10.63 -40.83
CA HIS A 1101 12.31 -11.69 -41.74
C HIS A 1101 13.76 -12.13 -41.53
N SER A 1102 14.67 -11.20 -41.21
CA SER A 1102 16.05 -11.53 -40.82
C SER A 1102 16.25 -11.78 -39.32
N HIS A 1103 15.20 -11.59 -38.50
CA HIS A 1103 15.23 -11.78 -37.04
C HIS A 1103 16.29 -10.91 -36.33
N ALA A 1104 16.51 -9.69 -36.84
CA ALA A 1104 17.64 -8.85 -36.45
C ALA A 1104 17.28 -7.36 -36.30
N VAL A 1105 18.01 -6.66 -35.43
CA VAL A 1105 18.05 -5.19 -35.41
C VAL A 1105 18.85 -4.73 -36.63
N VAL A 1106 18.17 -4.09 -37.59
CA VAL A 1106 18.76 -3.63 -38.85
C VAL A 1106 19.23 -2.17 -38.81
N ALA A 1107 18.68 -1.37 -37.89
CA ALA A 1107 19.16 -0.02 -37.60
C ALA A 1107 18.90 0.37 -36.14
N SER A 1108 19.72 1.28 -35.60
CA SER A 1108 19.51 1.85 -34.26
C SER A 1108 20.00 3.30 -34.20
N TRP A 1109 19.15 4.22 -33.70
CA TRP A 1109 19.54 5.57 -33.34
C TRP A 1109 19.81 5.66 -31.83
N HIS A 1110 20.91 6.32 -31.45
CA HIS A 1110 21.30 6.59 -30.06
C HIS A 1110 22.18 7.86 -30.02
N GLU A 1111 22.10 8.62 -28.94
CA GLU A 1111 22.94 9.78 -28.64
C GLU A 1111 23.30 9.74 -27.14
N GLU A 1112 24.53 10.10 -26.77
CA GLU A 1112 25.01 9.91 -25.40
C GLU A 1112 24.22 10.78 -24.41
N ASN A 1113 23.83 10.20 -23.27
CA ASN A 1113 23.03 10.85 -22.22
C ASN A 1113 21.62 11.31 -22.68
N CYS A 1114 21.17 10.86 -23.86
CA CYS A 1114 19.82 11.09 -24.39
C CYS A 1114 18.92 9.86 -24.19
N TYR A 1115 17.65 10.13 -23.86
CA TYR A 1115 16.64 9.10 -23.58
C TYR A 1115 15.37 9.40 -24.41
N PRO A 1116 15.02 8.56 -25.40
CA PRO A 1116 13.83 8.75 -26.24
C PRO A 1116 12.55 8.28 -25.55
N SER A 1117 11.44 9.00 -25.80
CA SER A 1117 10.06 8.48 -25.60
C SER A 1117 9.57 7.76 -26.86
N GLU A 1118 8.34 7.22 -26.86
CA GLU A 1118 7.74 6.51 -28.01
C GLU A 1118 8.08 7.12 -29.39
N ALA A 1119 8.61 6.29 -30.28
CA ALA A 1119 8.93 6.64 -31.66
C ALA A 1119 7.71 6.39 -32.57
N GLN A 1120 6.78 7.34 -32.60
CA GLN A 1120 5.54 7.21 -33.36
C GLN A 1120 5.82 7.21 -34.87
N PHE A 1121 5.49 6.11 -35.54
CA PHE A 1121 5.56 6.02 -37.00
C PHE A 1121 4.44 6.86 -37.64
N ILE A 1122 4.80 7.64 -38.67
CA ILE A 1122 3.91 8.41 -39.52
C ILE A 1122 4.18 8.00 -40.97
N PRO A 1123 3.24 7.33 -41.66
CA PRO A 1123 3.42 6.89 -43.04
C PRO A 1123 3.43 8.09 -43.99
N LYS A 1124 4.23 7.99 -45.06
CA LYS A 1124 4.16 8.90 -46.21
C LYS A 1124 2.80 8.72 -46.92
N PRO A 1125 2.04 9.79 -47.18
CA PRO A 1125 0.83 9.72 -48.00
C PRO A 1125 1.13 9.21 -49.42
N MET A 1126 0.34 8.25 -49.89
CA MET A 1126 0.33 7.84 -51.31
C MET A 1126 -0.39 8.91 -52.13
N LYS A 1127 0.18 9.33 -53.26
CA LYS A 1127 -0.51 10.21 -54.21
C LYS A 1127 -1.40 9.39 -55.14
N ALA A 1128 -2.49 10.00 -55.62
CA ALA A 1128 -3.36 9.39 -56.62
C ALA A 1128 -2.62 9.23 -57.96
N GLY A 1129 -2.05 8.06 -58.19
CA GLY A 1129 -1.20 7.75 -59.36
C GLY A 1129 0.16 7.15 -59.01
N ASP A 1130 0.56 7.13 -57.72
CA ASP A 1130 1.68 6.30 -57.26
C ASP A 1130 1.31 4.81 -57.40
N ASP A 1131 2.28 3.97 -57.77
CA ASP A 1131 2.09 2.52 -57.82
C ASP A 1131 1.74 1.97 -56.43
N LYS A 1132 0.97 0.88 -56.38
CA LYS A 1132 0.39 0.31 -55.14
C LYS A 1132 1.40 -0.20 -54.10
N MET A 1133 2.71 -0.08 -54.34
CA MET A 1133 3.77 -0.71 -53.56
C MET A 1133 4.83 0.31 -53.12
N THR A 1134 4.41 1.33 -52.39
CA THR A 1134 5.30 2.03 -51.45
C THR A 1134 5.83 1.04 -50.41
N GLU A 1135 7.11 1.14 -50.09
CA GLU A 1135 7.78 0.28 -49.11
C GLU A 1135 7.18 0.44 -47.70
N GLU A 1136 7.18 -0.62 -46.90
CA GLU A 1136 6.54 -0.63 -45.57
C GLU A 1136 7.13 0.41 -44.61
N ASP A 1137 8.40 0.75 -44.79
CA ASP A 1137 9.14 1.75 -44.02
C ASP A 1137 9.15 3.15 -44.66
N ALA A 1138 8.36 3.38 -45.71
CA ALA A 1138 8.21 4.70 -46.34
C ALA A 1138 7.44 5.68 -45.44
N GLY A 1139 8.14 6.32 -44.51
CA GLY A 1139 7.58 7.27 -43.54
C GLY A 1139 8.65 7.92 -42.67
N VAL A 1140 8.21 8.54 -41.58
CA VAL A 1140 9.09 9.07 -40.53
C VAL A 1140 8.74 8.49 -39.17
N LEU A 1141 9.71 8.47 -38.26
CA LEU A 1141 9.46 8.33 -36.83
C LEU A 1141 9.55 9.70 -36.16
N MET A 1142 8.61 10.01 -35.27
CA MET A 1142 8.68 11.18 -34.39
C MET A 1142 8.76 10.74 -32.93
N SER A 1143 9.72 11.29 -32.19
CA SER A 1143 9.91 11.06 -30.74
C SER A 1143 10.25 12.37 -30.04
N ILE A 1144 9.86 12.50 -28.76
CA ILE A 1144 10.44 13.47 -27.84
C ILE A 1144 11.61 12.79 -27.12
N VAL A 1145 12.80 13.35 -27.30
CA VAL A 1145 14.03 12.90 -26.63
C VAL A 1145 14.35 13.85 -25.48
N MET A 1146 14.65 13.30 -24.32
CA MET A 1146 15.23 14.03 -23.20
C MET A 1146 16.76 13.99 -23.29
N ASP A 1147 17.38 15.16 -23.26
CA ASP A 1147 18.82 15.32 -23.09
C ASP A 1147 19.10 15.62 -21.61
N SER A 1148 19.65 14.63 -20.90
CA SER A 1148 19.92 14.79 -19.47
C SER A 1148 21.11 15.73 -19.20
N ALA A 1149 22.13 15.75 -20.07
CA ALA A 1149 23.36 16.51 -19.88
C ALA A 1149 23.17 18.02 -20.09
N ARG A 1150 22.31 18.42 -21.04
CA ARG A 1150 21.84 19.81 -21.24
C ARG A 1150 20.54 20.13 -20.47
N ALA A 1151 19.99 19.17 -19.74
CA ALA A 1151 18.74 19.27 -18.97
C ALA A 1151 17.55 19.85 -19.77
N THR A 1152 17.43 19.44 -21.03
CA THR A 1152 16.42 19.92 -22.01
C THR A 1152 15.78 18.74 -22.74
N SER A 1153 14.85 19.01 -23.64
CA SER A 1153 14.30 18.02 -24.56
C SER A 1153 14.28 18.57 -25.99
N PHE A 1154 14.31 17.68 -26.97
CA PHE A 1154 14.14 17.99 -28.38
C PHE A 1154 13.16 17.03 -29.04
N VAL A 1155 12.48 17.47 -30.09
CA VAL A 1155 11.78 16.57 -31.02
C VAL A 1155 12.79 16.06 -32.03
N LEU A 1156 12.79 14.75 -32.22
CA LEU A 1156 13.59 14.04 -33.20
C LEU A 1156 12.68 13.53 -34.33
N VAL A 1157 13.06 13.80 -35.58
CA VAL A 1157 12.41 13.28 -36.78
C VAL A 1157 13.41 12.40 -37.52
N LEU A 1158 13.16 11.10 -37.56
CA LEU A 1158 13.99 10.11 -38.25
C LEU A 1158 13.32 9.65 -39.55
N ASN A 1159 14.12 9.36 -40.57
CA ASN A 1159 13.70 8.52 -41.69
C ASN A 1159 13.45 7.10 -41.18
N ALA A 1160 12.28 6.51 -41.43
CA ALA A 1160 11.99 5.16 -40.94
C ALA A 1160 12.72 4.05 -41.72
N GLN A 1161 13.31 4.36 -42.89
CA GLN A 1161 14.07 3.37 -43.66
C GLN A 1161 15.42 3.01 -43.01
N ASP A 1162 16.21 4.01 -42.61
CA ASP A 1162 17.59 3.85 -42.13
C ASP A 1162 17.87 4.45 -40.72
N LEU A 1163 16.86 5.06 -40.09
CA LEU A 1163 16.97 5.84 -38.85
C LEU A 1163 17.93 7.04 -38.93
N SER A 1164 18.19 7.57 -40.14
CA SER A 1164 18.90 8.84 -40.32
C SER A 1164 18.08 10.02 -39.80
N VAL A 1165 18.77 11.03 -39.25
CA VAL A 1165 18.13 12.24 -38.69
C VAL A 1165 17.75 13.19 -39.82
N LEU A 1166 16.45 13.40 -40.03
CA LEU A 1166 15.93 14.37 -40.98
C LEU A 1166 15.82 15.76 -40.35
N ALA A 1167 15.36 15.82 -39.09
CA ALA A 1167 15.30 17.06 -38.33
C ALA A 1167 15.47 16.85 -36.81
N ARG A 1168 16.06 17.85 -36.15
CA ARG A 1168 16.15 18.02 -34.69
C ARG A 1168 15.55 19.36 -34.31
N VAL A 1169 14.73 19.41 -33.27
CA VAL A 1169 13.99 20.62 -32.89
C VAL A 1169 14.03 20.82 -31.37
N GLU A 1170 14.90 21.70 -30.90
CA GLU A 1170 15.15 21.94 -29.47
C GLU A 1170 13.98 22.67 -28.79
N LEU A 1171 13.46 22.12 -27.69
CA LEU A 1171 12.32 22.68 -26.96
C LEU A 1171 12.71 23.72 -25.90
N ASN A 1172 14.01 23.81 -25.57
CA ASN A 1172 14.58 24.67 -24.53
C ASN A 1172 13.91 24.53 -23.13
N LYS A 1173 13.25 23.39 -22.89
CA LYS A 1173 12.68 22.98 -21.61
C LYS A 1173 12.69 21.46 -21.53
N LEU A 1174 12.95 20.94 -20.33
CA LEU A 1174 12.84 19.53 -20.00
C LEU A 1174 11.39 19.07 -20.09
N ILE A 1175 11.13 18.06 -20.91
CA ILE A 1175 9.87 17.31 -20.97
C ILE A 1175 10.13 15.93 -20.33
N PRO A 1176 9.37 15.55 -19.29
CA PRO A 1176 9.43 14.22 -18.70
C PRO A 1176 9.27 13.08 -19.71
N LEU A 1177 9.94 11.96 -19.46
CA LEU A 1177 9.89 10.79 -20.34
C LEU A 1177 8.50 10.14 -20.32
N SER A 1178 8.00 9.70 -21.47
CA SER A 1178 6.69 9.06 -21.56
C SER A 1178 6.76 7.59 -21.97
N PHE A 1179 5.99 6.77 -21.26
CA PHE A 1179 5.62 5.39 -21.63
C PHE A 1179 4.18 5.33 -22.19
N ALA A 1180 3.51 6.48 -22.31
CA ALA A 1180 2.14 6.57 -22.78
C ALA A 1180 2.07 6.87 -24.28
N HIS A 1181 1.05 6.32 -24.95
CA HIS A 1181 0.99 6.32 -26.40
C HIS A 1181 0.50 7.64 -26.99
N GLY A 1182 1.22 8.13 -28.00
CA GLY A 1182 0.90 9.30 -28.79
C GLY A 1182 -0.11 9.04 -29.91
N SER A 1183 -0.35 10.09 -30.71
CA SER A 1183 -1.17 10.02 -31.91
C SER A 1183 -0.82 11.19 -32.85
N TYR A 1184 -1.22 11.10 -34.12
CA TYR A 1184 -0.99 12.15 -35.11
C TYR A 1184 -2.24 12.37 -35.97
N ARG A 1185 -2.27 13.48 -36.70
CA ARG A 1185 -3.30 13.82 -37.68
C ARG A 1185 -2.65 14.58 -38.83
N LEU A 1186 -2.40 13.91 -39.95
CA LEU A 1186 -2.00 14.59 -41.19
C LEU A 1186 -3.18 15.42 -41.71
N ARG A 1187 -2.90 16.56 -42.33
CA ARG A 1187 -3.91 17.30 -43.10
C ARG A 1187 -3.95 16.72 -44.51
N SER A 1188 -5.13 16.67 -45.13
CA SER A 1188 -5.19 16.40 -46.57
C SER A 1188 -4.46 17.51 -47.30
N ILE A 1189 -3.59 17.10 -48.22
CA ILE A 1189 -2.96 17.95 -49.24
C ILE A 1189 -3.87 17.93 -50.47
#